data_AF-A0A8C7KWT9-F1
#
_entry.id   AF-A0A8C7KWT9-F1
#
_cell.length_a   1.000
_cell.length_b   1.000
_cell.length_c   1.000
_cell.angle_alpha   90.00
_cell.angle_beta   90.00
_cell.angle_gamma   90.00
#
_symmetry.space_group_name_H-M   'P 1'
#
loop_
_entity.id
_entity.type
_entity.pdbx_description
1 polymer ?
#
loop_
_entity_poly.entity_id
_entity_poly.type
_entity_poly.pdbx_seq_one_letter_code
_entity_poly.pdbx_strand_id
1 'polypeptide(L)'
;MKYWRQCALWLINCKVLPPTHRVTGDSAQVFDLAQTLRDGVLLCQLLNNLKPHTINLKEINLRPQMSQFLCLKNIRTFLTSLCEVFGMKKTDLFEAFDLFDVRDFGKVMDTLSMLSYSTVAQQAGIKPFPTEESLKDEDIYSHLKDLIDENVLEDEEELYAPVYGLDDTDEGGEIYEDLMRTEQHPTLKQAENVRSCCLSEIKQTEERYTETLESIEKYFLNPLKKFFTASEIDKVFINIPDLVKVHKSLMVEVQESILNKNALNLYQVFIAYKDRLLIYGIYCSHVEISITVLDFICKEKEDVRLKLEECSKRANNGKFTLRDLLVVPMQRVLKYHLLLQELVKHTPDAADKNNLKMALDAMKDLAQYVNEVKRDKETLKEINQYQRSIENLNQPLESYGRPKGDGEVRMVSNVDKKKQDRHIFLFDGAVIVCKRRGDNYEMKDVIDLNYFKITNNPTQDRESKKWFYGFYLTHQQGQSGFEFFFKTKELKKKWLDQFDMAISNIRPENSSNNFHQFRMHTFIRITTCSSCHLLLRGIFNQGYLCLKCGLGAHKECLGRVGVCGRTDSAKLRPERAPTVRKQPDPGLPRMLVIRDYCGIPSPQSAPPLTIHAGDIIELICADLHSSWWQGKILATREIGSFPSDAVRPCPCVPKPVDYSAQLWFAGPMERQEATVKLMDRENSTYLIRHRTRESNEYAISIKFNDEVKHIKILTKNECFYIAETRLFKTVLDLVDYYKQHSLREGFKSLDTTLQVPFREPSNGNNMPQGIRLTGTVFSPRVVGIALARYDFSSRDTRELSLQEGDLVKIYTKMANGWWKGEVNGRVGWFPSTYVEEED
;
A
#
# COMPACT_ATOMS: atom_id res chain seq x y z
N MET A 1 37.09 -15.32 9.80
CA MET A 1 35.77 -14.65 9.61
C MET A 1 34.66 -15.62 10.03
N LYS A 2 33.56 -15.19 10.68
CA LYS A 2 32.47 -16.11 11.09
C LYS A 2 31.91 -16.89 9.89
N TYR A 3 31.54 -18.15 10.08
CA TYR A 3 31.10 -19.05 9.01
C TYR A 3 29.95 -18.47 8.15
N TRP A 4 28.90 -17.95 8.79
CA TRP A 4 27.77 -17.32 8.09
C TRP A 4 28.14 -16.04 7.31
N ARG A 5 29.13 -15.27 7.78
CA ARG A 5 29.61 -14.08 7.06
C ARG A 5 30.36 -14.43 5.78
N GLN A 6 31.05 -15.57 5.76
CA GLN A 6 31.69 -16.07 4.53
C GLN A 6 30.65 -16.50 3.50
N CYS A 7 29.54 -17.12 3.93
CA CYS A 7 28.42 -17.40 3.04
C CYS A 7 27.79 -16.12 2.49
N ALA A 8 27.54 -15.11 3.34
CA ALA A 8 27.03 -13.82 2.88
C ALA A 8 27.95 -13.19 1.81
N LEU A 9 29.27 -13.22 2.02
CA LEU A 9 30.25 -12.75 1.04
C LEU A 9 30.23 -13.59 -0.25
N TRP A 10 30.09 -14.91 -0.15
CA TRP A 10 29.97 -15.79 -1.30
C TRP A 10 28.70 -15.50 -2.12
N LEU A 11 27.57 -15.25 -1.48
CA LEU A 11 26.31 -14.86 -2.14
C LEU A 11 26.44 -13.52 -2.88
N ILE A 12 27.20 -12.57 -2.35
CA ILE A 12 27.52 -11.30 -3.04
C ILE A 12 28.38 -11.57 -4.28
N ASN A 13 29.40 -12.41 -4.16
CA ASN A 13 30.24 -12.78 -5.29
C ASN A 13 29.46 -13.54 -6.37
N CYS A 14 28.42 -14.30 -5.96
CA CYS A 14 27.46 -14.92 -6.87
C CYS A 14 26.43 -13.95 -7.45
N LYS A 15 26.53 -12.64 -7.18
CA LYS A 15 25.58 -11.59 -7.61
C LYS A 15 24.13 -11.82 -7.13
N VAL A 16 23.95 -12.47 -5.99
CA VAL A 16 22.64 -12.72 -5.37
C VAL A 16 22.26 -11.59 -4.42
N LEU A 17 23.24 -11.04 -3.71
CA LEU A 17 23.07 -9.95 -2.76
C LEU A 17 23.89 -8.73 -3.19
N PRO A 18 23.37 -7.50 -3.04
CA PRO A 18 24.17 -6.31 -3.27
C PRO A 18 25.25 -6.15 -2.18
N PRO A 19 26.43 -5.60 -2.50
CA PRO A 19 27.50 -5.38 -1.51
C PRO A 19 27.09 -4.51 -0.31
N THR A 20 26.12 -3.61 -0.53
CA THR A 20 25.56 -2.69 0.46
C THR A 20 24.44 -3.31 1.32
N HIS A 21 24.14 -4.60 1.16
CA HIS A 21 23.03 -5.24 1.85
C HIS A 21 23.23 -5.29 3.38
N ARG A 22 22.15 -5.24 4.18
CA ARG A 22 22.23 -5.22 5.66
C ARG A 22 23.08 -6.34 6.28
N VAL A 23 23.12 -7.52 5.62
CA VAL A 23 23.90 -8.69 6.09
C VAL A 23 25.41 -8.47 6.06
N THR A 24 25.90 -7.44 5.35
CA THR A 24 27.33 -7.06 5.32
C THR A 24 27.69 -6.02 6.38
N GLY A 25 26.70 -5.44 7.06
CA GLY A 25 26.93 -4.45 8.10
C GLY A 25 27.70 -5.02 9.30
N ASP A 26 28.46 -4.16 9.99
CA ASP A 26 29.25 -4.59 11.15
C ASP A 26 28.40 -5.14 12.29
N SER A 27 27.19 -4.60 12.47
CA SER A 27 26.19 -5.05 13.45
C SER A 27 25.36 -6.25 12.99
N ALA A 28 25.56 -6.76 11.78
CA ALA A 28 24.76 -7.85 11.24
C ALA A 28 24.94 -9.14 12.03
N GLN A 29 23.83 -9.84 12.22
CA GLN A 29 23.71 -11.13 12.89
C GLN A 29 23.35 -12.23 11.89
N VAL A 30 23.55 -13.50 12.29
CA VAL A 30 23.15 -14.66 11.49
C VAL A 30 21.64 -14.67 11.19
N PHE A 31 20.85 -14.07 12.09
CA PHE A 31 19.44 -13.80 11.91
C PHE A 31 19.13 -13.06 10.61
N ASP A 32 19.90 -12.00 10.30
CA ASP A 32 19.67 -11.19 9.10
C ASP A 32 19.83 -12.04 7.83
N LEU A 33 20.82 -12.94 7.82
CA LEU A 33 21.04 -13.86 6.70
C LEU A 33 19.93 -14.90 6.61
N ALA A 34 19.51 -15.49 7.74
CA ALA A 34 18.42 -16.46 7.77
C ALA A 34 17.11 -15.87 7.25
N GLN A 35 16.77 -14.64 7.68
CA GLN A 35 15.62 -13.91 7.19
C GLN A 35 15.71 -13.62 5.68
N THR A 36 16.89 -13.20 5.22
CA THR A 36 17.15 -12.87 3.80
C THR A 36 16.94 -14.07 2.87
N LEU A 37 17.25 -15.29 3.32
CA LEU A 37 17.12 -16.51 2.52
C LEU A 37 15.77 -17.23 2.70
N ARG A 38 14.98 -16.81 3.71
CA ARG A 38 13.85 -17.56 4.26
C ARG A 38 12.76 -17.90 3.25
N ASP A 39 12.59 -17.08 2.23
CA ASP A 39 11.51 -17.23 1.24
C ASP A 39 11.89 -18.09 0.01
N GLY A 40 13.17 -18.47 -0.08
CA GLY A 40 13.73 -19.30 -1.15
C GLY A 40 13.94 -18.61 -2.50
N VAL A 41 13.54 -17.33 -2.68
CA VAL A 41 13.65 -16.63 -3.97
C VAL A 41 15.12 -16.43 -4.35
N LEU A 42 15.92 -15.90 -3.42
CA LEU A 42 17.36 -15.68 -3.64
C LEU A 42 18.14 -16.99 -3.82
N LEU A 43 17.69 -18.07 -3.20
CA LEU A 43 18.27 -19.39 -3.40
C LEU A 43 18.01 -19.92 -4.81
N CYS A 44 16.81 -19.71 -5.35
CA CYS A 44 16.53 -20.05 -6.74
C CYS A 44 17.36 -19.19 -7.70
N GLN A 45 17.49 -17.89 -7.42
CA GLN A 45 18.32 -16.98 -8.22
C GLN A 45 19.80 -17.37 -8.20
N LEU A 46 20.31 -17.80 -7.04
CA LEU A 46 21.68 -18.31 -6.90
C LEU A 46 21.97 -19.40 -7.92
N LEU A 47 21.07 -20.37 -8.10
CA LEU A 47 21.29 -21.46 -9.05
C LEU A 47 21.32 -20.97 -10.50
N ASN A 48 20.48 -20.00 -10.86
CA ASN A 48 20.51 -19.38 -12.18
C ASN A 48 21.78 -18.56 -12.43
N ASN A 49 22.31 -17.88 -11.41
CA ASN A 49 23.57 -17.15 -11.53
C ASN A 49 24.78 -18.09 -11.67
N LEU A 50 24.75 -19.25 -11.02
CA LEU A 50 25.80 -20.28 -11.15
C LEU A 50 25.69 -21.04 -12.47
N LYS A 51 24.47 -21.34 -12.92
CA LYS A 51 24.18 -22.01 -14.18
C LYS A 51 22.89 -21.45 -14.78
N PRO A 52 22.98 -20.69 -15.89
CA PRO A 52 21.80 -20.09 -16.53
C PRO A 52 20.71 -21.10 -16.87
N HIS A 53 19.46 -20.68 -16.73
CA HIS A 53 18.26 -21.48 -17.03
C HIS A 53 18.11 -22.78 -16.21
N THR A 54 18.70 -22.85 -15.02
CA THR A 54 18.50 -23.99 -14.11
C THR A 54 17.05 -24.02 -13.60
N ILE A 55 16.55 -22.88 -13.14
CA ILE A 55 15.19 -22.71 -12.64
C ILE A 55 14.48 -21.71 -13.54
N ASN A 56 13.32 -22.12 -14.06
CA ASN A 56 12.41 -21.19 -14.69
C ASN A 56 11.80 -20.28 -13.61
N LEU A 57 12.24 -19.02 -13.53
CA LEU A 57 11.79 -18.08 -12.50
C LEU A 57 10.27 -17.81 -12.57
N LYS A 58 9.62 -18.09 -13.71
CA LYS A 58 8.16 -18.04 -13.86
C LYS A 58 7.41 -19.14 -13.09
N GLU A 59 8.10 -20.19 -12.66
CA GLU A 59 7.51 -21.33 -11.93
C GLU A 59 7.61 -21.19 -10.40
N ILE A 60 8.46 -20.26 -9.93
CA ILE A 60 8.56 -19.86 -8.53
C ILE A 60 7.72 -18.60 -8.27
N ASN A 61 7.46 -18.30 -7.00
CA ASN A 61 6.78 -17.07 -6.62
C ASN A 61 7.82 -16.05 -6.19
N LEU A 62 8.04 -15.02 -7.01
CA LEU A 62 9.05 -13.97 -6.75
C LEU A 62 8.66 -13.04 -5.59
N ARG A 63 7.36 -12.97 -5.26
CA ARG A 63 6.82 -12.18 -4.15
C ARG A 63 5.93 -13.06 -3.29
N PRO A 64 6.50 -14.04 -2.56
CA PRO A 64 5.69 -14.98 -1.79
C PRO A 64 5.01 -14.31 -0.59
N GLN A 65 5.33 -13.06 -0.26
CA GLN A 65 4.70 -12.29 0.83
C GLN A 65 4.75 -12.99 2.20
N MET A 66 5.76 -13.86 2.40
CA MET A 66 5.85 -14.75 3.54
C MET A 66 4.64 -15.68 3.71
N SER A 67 3.93 -16.00 2.62
CA SER A 67 3.07 -17.18 2.52
C SER A 67 3.92 -18.41 2.80
N GLN A 68 3.56 -19.16 3.85
CA GLN A 68 4.28 -20.37 4.20
C GLN A 68 4.28 -21.37 3.04
N PHE A 69 3.14 -21.54 2.37
CA PHE A 69 3.03 -22.40 1.20
C PHE A 69 3.98 -21.98 0.06
N LEU A 70 3.95 -20.71 -0.36
CA LEU A 70 4.74 -20.24 -1.50
C LEU A 70 6.25 -20.25 -1.19
N CYS A 71 6.65 -19.83 0.01
CA CYS A 71 8.06 -19.89 0.44
C CYS A 71 8.58 -21.33 0.45
N LEU A 72 7.83 -22.27 1.04
CA LEU A 72 8.25 -23.68 1.07
C LEU A 72 8.30 -24.29 -0.34
N LYS A 73 7.41 -23.88 -1.25
CA LYS A 73 7.49 -24.29 -2.65
C LYS A 73 8.80 -23.82 -3.30
N ASN A 74 9.15 -22.53 -3.16
CA ASN A 74 10.41 -22.00 -3.69
C ASN A 74 11.63 -22.76 -3.14
N ILE A 75 11.68 -22.98 -1.82
CA ILE A 75 12.76 -23.73 -1.17
C ILE A 75 12.85 -25.17 -1.71
N ARG A 76 11.71 -25.85 -1.87
CA ARG A 76 11.69 -27.21 -2.45
C ARG A 76 12.14 -27.22 -3.92
N THR A 77 11.78 -26.21 -4.71
CA THR A 77 12.27 -26.06 -6.10
C THR A 77 13.80 -25.97 -6.10
N PHE A 78 14.37 -25.11 -5.25
CA PHE A 78 15.82 -25.01 -5.06
C PHE A 78 16.47 -26.36 -4.71
N LEU A 79 15.93 -27.05 -3.69
CA LEU A 79 16.46 -28.34 -3.24
C LEU A 79 16.38 -29.42 -4.34
N THR A 80 15.30 -29.42 -5.12
CA THR A 80 15.11 -30.36 -6.24
C THR A 80 16.14 -30.10 -7.33
N SER A 81 16.36 -28.84 -7.71
CA SER A 81 17.37 -28.46 -8.70
C SER A 81 18.80 -28.76 -8.24
N LEU A 82 19.10 -28.68 -6.94
CA LEU A 82 20.40 -29.12 -6.41
C LEU A 82 20.66 -30.62 -6.66
N CYS A 83 19.64 -31.47 -6.48
CA CYS A 83 19.75 -32.88 -6.79
C CYS A 83 19.85 -33.14 -8.29
N GLU A 84 18.92 -32.59 -9.07
CA GLU A 84 18.74 -32.93 -10.48
C GLU A 84 19.79 -32.30 -11.39
N VAL A 85 20.22 -31.07 -11.10
CA VAL A 85 21.12 -30.30 -11.96
C VAL A 85 22.55 -30.23 -11.42
N PHE A 86 22.72 -30.13 -10.10
CA PHE A 86 24.04 -30.02 -9.45
C PHE A 86 24.54 -31.36 -8.88
N GLY A 87 23.75 -32.43 -8.95
CA GLY A 87 24.17 -33.79 -8.59
C GLY A 87 24.41 -33.99 -7.09
N MET A 88 23.87 -33.12 -6.23
CA MET A 88 24.02 -33.24 -4.78
C MET A 88 23.14 -34.37 -4.22
N LYS A 89 23.66 -35.12 -3.24
CA LYS A 89 22.91 -36.23 -2.63
C LYS A 89 21.83 -35.68 -1.69
N LYS A 90 20.66 -36.32 -1.68
CA LYS A 90 19.55 -35.95 -0.78
C LYS A 90 19.93 -35.95 0.71
N THR A 91 20.88 -36.80 1.12
CA THR A 91 21.39 -36.86 2.50
C THR A 91 22.14 -35.60 2.92
N ASP A 92 22.69 -34.88 1.94
CA ASP A 92 23.55 -33.73 2.14
C ASP A 92 22.74 -32.42 2.10
N LEU A 93 21.44 -32.51 1.81
CA LEU A 93 20.54 -31.37 1.71
C LEU A 93 19.75 -31.13 3.00
N PHE A 94 19.47 -29.86 3.29
CA PHE A 94 18.51 -29.47 4.31
C PHE A 94 17.06 -29.75 3.89
N GLU A 95 16.16 -29.92 4.86
CA GLU A 95 14.72 -30.00 4.61
C GLU A 95 14.11 -28.59 4.57
N ALA A 96 13.01 -28.37 3.83
CA ALA A 96 12.47 -27.02 3.63
C ALA A 96 12.18 -26.23 4.93
N PHE A 97 11.86 -26.92 6.03
CA PHE A 97 11.60 -26.30 7.34
C PHE A 97 12.88 -25.94 8.11
N ASP A 98 14.01 -26.55 7.78
CA ASP A 98 15.31 -26.20 8.36
C ASP A 98 15.67 -24.75 8.06
N LEU A 99 15.21 -24.24 6.91
CA LEU A 99 15.30 -22.84 6.53
C LEU A 99 14.06 -22.02 6.93
N PHE A 100 12.85 -22.44 6.53
CA PHE A 100 11.65 -21.60 6.70
C PHE A 100 11.29 -21.32 8.18
N ASP A 101 11.33 -22.36 9.03
CA ASP A 101 11.13 -22.27 10.47
C ASP A 101 12.44 -22.08 11.24
N VAL A 102 13.56 -22.06 10.51
CA VAL A 102 14.92 -22.04 11.03
C VAL A 102 15.18 -23.16 12.05
N ARG A 103 14.73 -24.39 11.73
CA ARG A 103 14.89 -25.56 12.62
C ARG A 103 16.34 -26.00 12.73
N ASP A 104 17.09 -25.89 11.64
CA ASP A 104 18.50 -26.25 11.55
C ASP A 104 19.20 -25.40 10.48
N PHE A 105 19.54 -24.15 10.85
CA PHE A 105 20.22 -23.26 9.93
C PHE A 105 21.66 -23.70 9.63
N GLY A 106 22.29 -24.46 10.53
CA GLY A 106 23.61 -25.04 10.31
C GLY A 106 23.62 -25.96 9.09
N LYS A 107 22.59 -26.79 8.93
CA LYS A 107 22.42 -27.66 7.76
C LYS A 107 22.20 -26.89 6.46
N VAL A 108 21.49 -25.75 6.52
CA VAL A 108 21.35 -24.83 5.37
C VAL A 108 22.72 -24.29 4.95
N MET A 109 23.50 -23.83 5.94
CA MET A 109 24.86 -23.32 5.74
C MET A 109 25.80 -24.37 5.13
N ASP A 110 25.74 -25.61 5.63
CA ASP A 110 26.54 -26.71 5.10
C ASP A 110 26.13 -27.09 3.67
N THR A 111 24.84 -27.04 3.35
CA THR A 111 24.37 -27.25 1.97
C THR A 111 24.92 -26.19 1.01
N LEU A 112 24.89 -24.91 1.40
CA LEU A 112 25.43 -23.81 0.59
C LEU A 112 26.96 -23.88 0.47
N SER A 113 27.64 -24.32 1.53
CA SER A 113 29.08 -24.59 1.52
C SER A 113 29.40 -25.66 0.47
N MET A 114 28.71 -26.81 0.51
CA MET A 114 28.90 -27.88 -0.49
C MET A 114 28.61 -27.41 -1.92
N LEU A 115 27.56 -26.60 -2.12
CA LEU A 115 27.28 -25.99 -3.42
C LEU A 115 28.44 -25.10 -3.89
N SER A 116 29.07 -24.34 -2.99
CA SER A 116 30.22 -23.49 -3.31
C SER A 116 31.43 -24.29 -3.81
N TYR A 117 31.61 -25.53 -3.34
CA TYR A 117 32.65 -26.46 -3.81
C TYR A 117 32.25 -27.26 -5.06
N SER A 118 31.02 -27.11 -5.56
CA SER A 118 30.61 -27.79 -6.79
C SER A 118 31.47 -27.36 -7.96
N THR A 119 31.66 -28.27 -8.92
CA THR A 119 32.43 -28.00 -10.15
C THR A 119 31.88 -26.81 -10.92
N VAL A 120 30.55 -26.67 -10.96
CA VAL A 120 29.84 -25.56 -11.60
C VAL A 120 30.20 -24.21 -10.95
N ALA A 121 30.18 -24.15 -9.61
CA ALA A 121 30.51 -22.93 -8.88
C ALA A 121 32.00 -22.54 -9.02
N GLN A 122 32.90 -23.52 -9.02
CA GLN A 122 34.33 -23.29 -9.21
C GLN A 122 34.66 -22.82 -10.64
N GLN A 123 33.98 -23.35 -11.65
CA GLN A 123 34.12 -22.91 -13.04
C GLN A 123 33.68 -21.45 -13.26
N ALA A 124 32.77 -20.94 -12.44
CA ALA A 124 32.38 -19.53 -12.44
C ALA A 124 33.45 -18.59 -11.87
N GLY A 125 34.59 -19.11 -11.40
CA GLY A 125 35.70 -18.32 -10.84
C GLY A 125 35.42 -17.78 -9.44
N ILE A 126 34.39 -18.29 -8.76
CA ILE A 126 33.96 -17.83 -7.45
C ILE A 126 34.66 -18.66 -6.37
N LYS A 127 35.35 -18.00 -5.43
CA LYS A 127 36.06 -18.68 -4.34
C LYS A 127 35.05 -19.37 -3.39
N PRO A 128 35.20 -20.68 -3.10
CA PRO A 128 34.31 -21.41 -2.20
C PRO A 128 34.50 -20.99 -0.73
N PHE A 129 33.55 -21.38 0.12
CA PHE A 129 33.62 -21.22 1.58
C PHE A 129 33.28 -22.55 2.27
N PRO A 130 33.83 -22.84 3.47
CA PRO A 130 34.69 -22.00 4.30
C PRO A 130 36.17 -21.98 3.85
N THR A 131 36.87 -20.86 4.08
CA THR A 131 38.35 -20.87 4.09
C THR A 131 38.86 -21.51 5.38
N GLU A 132 40.07 -22.10 5.37
CA GLU A 132 40.68 -22.89 6.47
C GLU A 132 40.61 -22.25 7.89
N GLU A 133 40.40 -20.93 7.98
CA GLU A 133 40.27 -20.15 9.23
C GLU A 133 38.82 -19.91 9.72
N SER A 134 37.94 -20.92 9.66
CA SER A 134 36.52 -20.75 10.01
C SER A 134 36.14 -21.35 11.36
N LEU A 135 35.66 -20.51 12.27
CA LEU A 135 35.02 -20.94 13.52
C LEU A 135 33.55 -21.30 13.22
N LYS A 136 33.21 -22.60 13.27
CA LYS A 136 31.82 -23.06 13.37
C LYS A 136 31.39 -22.89 14.82
N ASP A 137 30.53 -21.90 15.05
CA ASP A 137 29.95 -21.62 16.36
C ASP A 137 28.48 -22.03 16.29
N GLU A 138 28.17 -23.29 16.59
CA GLU A 138 26.82 -23.86 16.44
C GLU A 138 25.80 -23.21 17.40
N ASP A 139 26.27 -22.63 18.52
CA ASP A 139 25.41 -22.02 19.53
C ASP A 139 24.68 -20.77 19.01
N ILE A 140 25.22 -20.11 17.98
CA ILE A 140 24.61 -18.91 17.37
C ILE A 140 23.29 -19.21 16.65
N TYR A 141 23.04 -20.47 16.27
CA TYR A 141 21.83 -20.86 15.53
C TYR A 141 20.67 -21.20 16.48
N SER A 142 20.95 -21.54 17.73
CA SER A 142 19.98 -22.08 18.70
C SER A 142 18.81 -21.12 18.99
N HIS A 143 19.06 -19.80 18.97
CA HIS A 143 18.06 -18.76 19.25
C HIS A 143 17.30 -18.27 18.01
N LEU A 144 17.66 -18.72 16.80
CA LEU A 144 17.05 -18.20 15.56
C LEU A 144 15.56 -18.53 15.45
N LYS A 145 15.16 -19.72 15.90
CA LYS A 145 13.77 -20.20 15.85
C LYS A 145 12.80 -19.35 16.68
N ASP A 146 13.33 -18.62 17.67
CA ASP A 146 12.57 -17.70 18.52
C ASP A 146 12.47 -16.33 17.84
N LEU A 147 13.56 -15.85 17.26
CA LEU A 147 13.64 -14.51 16.64
C LEU A 147 12.93 -14.41 15.28
N ILE A 148 12.86 -15.50 14.49
CA ILE A 148 12.39 -15.46 13.09
C ILE A 148 10.92 -15.04 12.93
N ASP A 149 10.12 -15.21 13.98
CA ASP A 149 8.72 -14.83 13.99
C ASP A 149 8.47 -13.51 14.73
N GLU A 150 9.50 -12.92 15.39
CA GLU A 150 9.40 -11.70 16.20
C GLU A 150 9.83 -10.44 15.42
N ASN A 151 10.76 -10.55 14.47
CA ASN A 151 11.35 -9.40 13.76
C ASN A 151 11.20 -9.49 12.23
N VAL A 152 9.96 -9.63 11.73
CA VAL A 152 9.71 -9.54 10.28
C VAL A 152 9.94 -8.09 9.85
N LEU A 153 11.03 -7.81 9.16
CA LEU A 153 11.38 -6.48 8.68
C LEU A 153 10.42 -6.09 7.55
N GLU A 154 9.80 -4.92 7.68
CA GLU A 154 8.67 -4.48 6.83
C GLU A 154 9.10 -4.05 5.40
N ASP A 155 10.40 -3.92 5.13
CA ASP A 155 10.94 -3.40 3.87
C ASP A 155 12.00 -4.32 3.26
N GLU A 156 11.59 -5.19 2.33
CA GLU A 156 12.49 -6.05 1.54
C GLU A 156 12.38 -5.81 0.03
N GLU A 157 11.74 -4.73 -0.43
CA GLU A 157 11.57 -4.51 -1.87
C GLU A 157 12.91 -4.21 -2.58
N GLU A 158 13.86 -3.60 -1.88
CA GLU A 158 15.24 -3.37 -2.35
C GLU A 158 16.06 -4.68 -2.40
N LEU A 159 15.73 -5.69 -1.58
CA LEU A 159 16.43 -6.98 -1.54
C LEU A 159 16.32 -7.73 -2.88
N TYR A 160 15.13 -7.68 -3.49
CA TYR A 160 14.82 -8.42 -4.70
C TYR A 160 15.03 -7.58 -5.97
N ALA A 161 15.49 -6.33 -5.86
CA ALA A 161 15.78 -5.48 -7.02
C ALA A 161 16.70 -6.15 -8.07
N PRO A 162 17.76 -6.91 -7.70
CA PRO A 162 18.57 -7.67 -8.65
C PRO A 162 17.84 -8.87 -9.28
N VAL A 163 16.83 -9.43 -8.61
CA VAL A 163 15.99 -10.52 -9.13
C VAL A 163 14.95 -9.98 -10.12
N TYR A 164 14.33 -8.84 -9.81
CA TYR A 164 13.39 -8.16 -10.71
C TYR A 164 14.07 -7.61 -11.98
N GLY A 165 15.33 -7.17 -11.86
CA GLY A 165 16.13 -6.69 -12.99
C GLY A 165 16.53 -7.77 -13.99
N LEU A 166 16.45 -9.06 -13.62
CA LEU A 166 16.82 -10.17 -14.50
C LEU A 166 15.63 -10.77 -15.29
N ASP A 167 14.38 -10.56 -14.85
CA ASP A 167 13.24 -11.23 -15.49
C ASP A 167 12.02 -10.34 -15.80
N ASP A 168 11.90 -9.13 -15.24
CA ASP A 168 10.64 -8.36 -15.39
C ASP A 168 10.72 -7.01 -16.11
N THR A 169 11.88 -6.37 -16.37
CA THR A 169 11.86 -5.12 -17.19
C THR A 169 13.17 -4.60 -17.81
N ASP A 170 14.34 -5.23 -17.73
CA ASP A 170 15.56 -4.61 -18.31
C ASP A 170 15.85 -5.03 -19.77
N GLU A 171 15.67 -6.31 -20.16
CA GLU A 171 15.79 -6.68 -21.59
C GLU A 171 14.74 -5.98 -22.45
N GLY A 172 13.47 -6.00 -22.02
CA GLY A 172 12.41 -5.26 -22.70
C GLY A 172 12.64 -3.76 -22.66
N GLY A 173 13.14 -3.22 -21.54
CA GLY A 173 13.43 -1.80 -21.34
C GLY A 173 14.42 -1.29 -22.39
N GLU A 174 15.54 -1.99 -22.55
CA GLU A 174 16.53 -1.72 -23.58
C GLU A 174 15.92 -1.82 -24.99
N ILE A 175 15.10 -2.85 -25.27
CA ILE A 175 14.43 -3.02 -26.57
C ILE A 175 13.51 -1.83 -26.91
N TYR A 176 12.67 -1.40 -25.97
CA TYR A 176 11.76 -0.27 -26.18
C TYR A 176 12.55 1.01 -26.43
N GLU A 177 13.55 1.32 -25.60
CA GLU A 177 14.36 2.51 -25.79
C GLU A 177 15.12 2.48 -27.11
N ASP A 178 15.63 1.32 -27.53
CA ASP A 178 16.30 1.14 -28.83
C ASP A 178 15.34 1.33 -30.03
N LEU A 179 14.10 0.88 -29.91
CA LEU A 179 13.05 1.08 -30.92
C LEU A 179 12.59 2.54 -30.97
N MET A 180 12.56 3.21 -29.81
CA MET A 180 12.08 4.58 -29.66
C MET A 180 13.19 5.64 -29.77
N ARG A 181 14.46 5.25 -29.94
CA ARG A 181 15.60 6.17 -30.11
C ARG A 181 15.54 6.88 -31.48
N THR A 182 15.77 8.19 -31.49
CA THR A 182 15.98 9.01 -32.70
C THR A 182 17.45 8.96 -33.14
N GLU A 183 17.74 8.77 -34.43
CA GLU A 183 19.11 8.90 -34.98
C GLU A 183 19.64 10.36 -34.95
N GLN A 184 18.76 11.34 -34.67
CA GLN A 184 19.15 12.73 -34.53
C GLN A 184 19.49 13.04 -33.08
N HIS A 185 20.79 13.05 -32.76
CA HIS A 185 21.28 13.92 -31.68
C HIS A 185 21.03 15.36 -32.13
N PRO A 186 20.26 16.17 -31.38
CA PRO A 186 20.28 17.60 -31.61
C PRO A 186 21.73 18.04 -31.40
N THR A 187 22.36 18.58 -32.44
CA THR A 187 23.51 19.43 -32.21
C THR A 187 23.05 20.51 -31.23
N LEU A 188 23.83 20.77 -30.18
CA LEU A 188 23.59 21.76 -29.11
C LEU A 188 23.50 23.24 -29.62
N LYS A 189 23.04 23.45 -30.85
CA LYS A 189 22.93 24.72 -31.55
C LYS A 189 21.51 24.95 -32.04
N GLN A 190 20.58 25.05 -31.11
CA GLN A 190 19.49 26.02 -31.09
C GLN A 190 18.71 25.79 -29.79
N ALA A 191 18.57 26.84 -28.98
CA ALA A 191 17.70 26.82 -27.82
C ALA A 191 16.24 26.75 -28.29
N GLU A 192 15.79 25.56 -28.70
CA GLU A 192 14.37 25.26 -28.80
C GLU A 192 13.79 25.13 -27.40
N ASN A 193 12.60 25.67 -27.21
CA ASN A 193 11.85 25.58 -25.96
C ASN A 193 11.66 24.10 -25.59
N VAL A 194 12.04 23.70 -24.37
CA VAL A 194 11.95 22.31 -23.86
C VAL A 194 10.56 21.69 -24.07
N ARG A 195 9.50 22.51 -23.98
CA ARG A 195 8.12 22.09 -24.29
C ARG A 195 7.97 21.54 -25.72
N SER A 196 8.62 22.19 -26.70
CA SER A 196 8.60 21.77 -28.11
C SER A 196 9.30 20.42 -28.30
N CYS A 197 10.39 20.18 -27.56
CA CYS A 197 11.07 18.90 -27.54
C CYS A 197 10.16 17.80 -26.99
N CYS A 198 9.46 18.03 -25.87
CA CYS A 198 8.49 17.08 -25.32
C CYS A 198 7.35 16.75 -26.31
N LEU A 199 6.80 17.76 -26.99
CA LEU A 199 5.76 17.55 -28.01
C LEU A 199 6.28 16.73 -29.20
N SER A 200 7.50 17.03 -29.65
CA SER A 200 8.15 16.30 -30.73
C SER A 200 8.42 14.84 -30.33
N GLU A 201 8.85 14.60 -29.09
CA GLU A 201 9.07 13.26 -28.54
C GLU A 201 7.77 12.45 -28.48
N ILE A 202 6.67 13.04 -27.97
CA ILE A 202 5.35 12.39 -27.96
C ILE A 202 4.94 11.97 -29.37
N LYS A 203 5.05 12.89 -30.33
CA LYS A 203 4.71 12.64 -31.74
C LYS A 203 5.55 11.52 -32.34
N GLN A 204 6.88 11.64 -32.27
CA GLN A 204 7.80 10.71 -32.92
C GLN A 204 7.75 9.31 -32.32
N THR A 205 7.64 9.21 -30.99
CA THR A 205 7.53 7.90 -30.32
C THR A 205 6.18 7.24 -30.58
N GLU A 206 5.09 8.01 -30.76
CA GLU A 206 3.79 7.43 -31.15
C GLU A 206 3.79 6.93 -32.60
N GLU A 207 4.46 7.66 -33.50
CA GLU A 207 4.64 7.25 -34.90
C GLU A 207 5.43 5.94 -34.99
N ARG A 208 6.62 5.87 -34.39
CA ARG A 208 7.41 4.62 -34.35
C ARG A 208 6.69 3.47 -33.70
N TYR A 209 5.96 3.73 -32.61
CA TYR A 209 5.19 2.69 -31.95
C TYR A 209 4.08 2.15 -32.85
N THR A 210 3.36 3.03 -33.55
CA THR A 210 2.33 2.63 -34.52
C THR A 210 2.95 1.82 -35.67
N GLU A 211 4.07 2.26 -36.23
CA GLU A 211 4.82 1.52 -37.26
C GLU A 211 5.28 0.15 -36.76
N THR A 212 5.70 0.05 -35.50
CA THR A 212 6.09 -1.21 -34.87
C THR A 212 4.91 -2.18 -34.78
N LEU A 213 3.75 -1.71 -34.33
CA LEU A 213 2.52 -2.51 -34.28
C LEU A 213 2.10 -2.97 -35.69
N GLU A 214 2.15 -2.07 -36.68
CA GLU A 214 1.88 -2.41 -38.08
C GLU A 214 2.88 -3.43 -38.64
N SER A 215 4.15 -3.32 -38.25
CA SER A 215 5.20 -4.26 -38.62
C SER A 215 4.92 -5.67 -38.07
N ILE A 216 4.47 -5.77 -36.81
CA ILE A 216 4.02 -7.03 -36.21
C ILE A 216 2.86 -7.62 -37.03
N GLU A 217 1.85 -6.82 -37.36
CA GLU A 217 0.70 -7.29 -38.13
C GLU A 217 1.09 -7.74 -39.56
N LYS A 218 1.88 -6.92 -40.26
CA LYS A 218 2.24 -7.10 -41.66
C LYS A 218 3.24 -8.23 -41.88
N TYR A 219 4.31 -8.27 -41.07
CA TYR A 219 5.44 -9.16 -41.30
C TYR A 219 5.42 -10.41 -40.43
N PHE A 220 4.66 -10.45 -39.35
CA PHE A 220 4.54 -11.65 -38.51
C PHE A 220 3.14 -12.25 -38.57
N LEU A 221 2.12 -11.54 -38.10
CA LEU A 221 0.75 -12.07 -37.98
C LEU A 221 0.21 -12.61 -39.32
N ASN A 222 0.28 -11.80 -40.38
CA ASN A 222 -0.27 -12.19 -41.68
C ASN A 222 0.48 -13.36 -42.34
N PRO A 223 1.82 -13.42 -42.34
CA PRO A 223 2.55 -14.60 -42.82
C PRO A 223 2.31 -15.86 -41.98
N LEU A 224 2.22 -15.72 -40.65
CA LEU A 224 2.09 -16.86 -39.74
C LEU A 224 0.68 -17.47 -39.71
N LYS A 225 -0.36 -16.77 -40.18
CA LYS A 225 -1.71 -17.34 -40.39
C LYS A 225 -1.72 -18.61 -41.24
N LYS A 226 -0.70 -18.84 -42.08
CA LYS A 226 -0.57 -20.05 -42.91
C LYS A 226 0.07 -21.24 -42.17
N PHE A 227 0.76 -20.96 -41.07
CA PHE A 227 1.52 -21.95 -40.29
C PHE A 227 0.86 -22.25 -38.93
N PHE A 228 0.09 -21.29 -38.42
CA PHE A 228 -0.60 -21.38 -37.14
C PHE A 228 -2.06 -21.72 -37.37
N THR A 229 -2.64 -22.50 -36.46
CA THR A 229 -4.09 -22.62 -36.33
C THR A 229 -4.70 -21.30 -35.87
N ALA A 230 -6.00 -21.09 -36.11
CA ALA A 230 -6.71 -19.90 -35.64
C ALA A 230 -6.55 -19.70 -34.11
N SER A 231 -6.64 -20.78 -33.33
CA SER A 231 -6.46 -20.71 -31.87
C SER A 231 -5.03 -20.33 -31.46
N GLU A 232 -4.00 -20.78 -32.18
CA GLU A 232 -2.61 -20.37 -31.92
C GLU A 232 -2.39 -18.90 -32.27
N ILE A 233 -2.99 -18.40 -33.37
CA ILE A 233 -2.95 -16.98 -33.72
C ILE A 233 -3.58 -16.14 -32.60
N ASP A 234 -4.78 -16.50 -32.15
CA ASP A 234 -5.49 -15.74 -31.10
C ASP A 234 -4.70 -15.74 -29.78
N LYS A 235 -4.05 -16.86 -29.43
CA LYS A 235 -3.24 -16.96 -28.21
C LYS A 235 -1.94 -16.18 -28.28
N VAL A 236 -1.27 -16.16 -29.44
CA VAL A 236 0.02 -15.50 -29.61
C VAL A 236 -0.13 -14.00 -29.88
N PHE A 237 -1.09 -13.59 -30.72
CA PHE A 237 -1.26 -12.18 -31.08
C PHE A 237 -2.32 -11.46 -30.25
N ILE A 238 -3.10 -12.16 -29.43
CA ILE A 238 -4.09 -11.60 -28.50
C ILE A 238 -5.03 -10.62 -29.23
N ASN A 239 -4.86 -9.32 -29.01
CA ASN A 239 -5.61 -8.23 -29.62
C ASN A 239 -4.71 -7.18 -30.28
N ILE A 240 -3.53 -7.58 -30.80
CA ILE A 240 -2.65 -6.72 -31.59
C ILE A 240 -3.39 -5.99 -32.72
N PRO A 241 -4.28 -6.62 -33.51
CA PRO A 241 -5.02 -5.91 -34.57
C PRO A 241 -5.87 -4.74 -34.05
N ASP A 242 -6.45 -4.89 -32.86
CA ASP A 242 -7.22 -3.81 -32.22
C ASP A 242 -6.30 -2.68 -31.74
N LEU A 243 -5.12 -3.03 -31.20
CA LEU A 243 -4.09 -2.06 -30.83
C LEU A 243 -3.62 -1.26 -32.05
N VAL A 244 -3.32 -1.94 -33.17
CA VAL A 244 -2.96 -1.27 -34.45
C VAL A 244 -4.03 -0.25 -34.84
N LYS A 245 -5.31 -0.63 -34.81
CA LYS A 245 -6.42 0.25 -35.18
C LYS A 245 -6.55 1.47 -34.27
N VAL A 246 -6.42 1.27 -32.95
CA VAL A 246 -6.51 2.36 -31.96
C VAL A 246 -5.32 3.32 -32.12
N HIS A 247 -4.09 2.80 -32.22
CA HIS A 247 -2.89 3.62 -32.30
C HIS A 247 -2.74 4.35 -33.63
N LYS A 248 -3.16 3.76 -34.76
CA LYS A 248 -3.29 4.50 -36.02
C LYS A 248 -4.15 5.75 -35.89
N SER A 249 -5.29 5.61 -35.21
CA SER A 249 -6.20 6.73 -35.00
C SER A 249 -5.58 7.76 -34.05
N LEU A 250 -4.99 7.31 -32.94
CA LEU A 250 -4.33 8.15 -31.94
C LEU A 250 -3.18 8.96 -32.55
N MET A 251 -2.32 8.31 -33.33
CA MET A 251 -1.20 8.94 -34.02
C MET A 251 -1.66 10.08 -34.91
N VAL A 252 -2.70 9.87 -35.73
CA VAL A 252 -3.25 10.92 -36.60
C VAL A 252 -3.78 12.11 -35.80
N GLU A 253 -4.55 11.86 -34.72
CA GLU A 253 -5.10 12.93 -33.89
C GLU A 253 -4.02 13.69 -33.09
N VAL A 254 -2.99 13.00 -32.60
CA VAL A 254 -1.83 13.61 -31.94
C VAL A 254 -1.05 14.48 -32.93
N GLN A 255 -0.79 13.97 -34.14
CA GLN A 255 -0.12 14.74 -35.20
C GLN A 255 -0.92 15.97 -35.61
N GLU A 256 -2.24 15.85 -35.81
CA GLU A 256 -3.12 16.97 -36.14
C GLU A 256 -3.14 18.02 -35.00
N SER A 257 -3.20 17.57 -33.75
CA SER A 257 -3.17 18.47 -32.58
C SER A 257 -1.87 19.27 -32.54
N ILE A 258 -0.72 18.61 -32.69
CA ILE A 258 0.60 19.25 -32.56
C ILE A 258 0.89 20.17 -33.76
N LEU A 259 0.60 19.72 -34.99
CA LEU A 259 0.95 20.47 -36.21
C LEU A 259 -0.05 21.57 -36.56
N ASN A 260 -1.36 21.33 -36.39
CA ASN A 260 -2.40 22.22 -36.90
C ASN A 260 -3.10 23.02 -35.80
N LYS A 261 -3.01 22.58 -34.53
CA LYS A 261 -3.71 23.21 -33.39
C LYS A 261 -2.78 23.65 -32.27
N ASN A 262 -1.46 23.73 -32.54
CA ASN A 262 -0.43 24.13 -31.58
C ASN A 262 -0.48 23.36 -30.24
N ALA A 263 -0.89 22.09 -30.27
CA ALA A 263 -1.07 21.20 -29.12
C ALA A 263 -2.09 21.66 -28.04
N LEU A 264 -2.88 22.71 -28.29
CA LEU A 264 -3.83 23.24 -27.29
C LEU A 264 -4.96 22.26 -26.95
N ASN A 265 -5.33 21.39 -27.88
CA ASN A 265 -6.35 20.36 -27.69
C ASN A 265 -5.76 18.97 -27.38
N LEU A 266 -4.44 18.84 -27.21
CA LEU A 266 -3.77 17.55 -27.03
C LEU A 266 -4.30 16.79 -25.80
N TYR A 267 -4.61 17.52 -24.73
CA TYR A 267 -5.18 16.94 -23.52
C TYR A 267 -6.53 16.24 -23.78
N GLN A 268 -7.37 16.78 -24.67
CA GLN A 268 -8.66 16.20 -25.03
C GLN A 268 -8.49 14.88 -25.78
N VAL A 269 -7.46 14.79 -26.63
CA VAL A 269 -7.13 13.55 -27.34
C VAL A 269 -6.82 12.44 -26.34
N PHE A 270 -5.92 12.67 -25.38
CA PHE A 270 -5.58 11.65 -24.39
C PHE A 270 -6.77 11.26 -23.49
N ILE A 271 -7.59 12.24 -23.07
CA ILE A 271 -8.81 11.96 -22.29
C ILE A 271 -9.78 11.10 -23.10
N ALA A 272 -10.01 11.42 -24.38
CA ALA A 272 -10.92 10.68 -25.25
C ALA A 272 -10.41 9.25 -25.57
N TYR A 273 -9.09 9.06 -25.60
CA TYR A 273 -8.48 7.75 -25.86
C TYR A 273 -8.31 6.88 -24.61
N LYS A 274 -8.44 7.42 -23.40
CA LYS A 274 -8.37 6.65 -22.15
C LYS A 274 -9.19 5.36 -22.22
N ASP A 275 -10.48 5.47 -22.58
CA ASP A 275 -11.37 4.31 -22.62
C ASP A 275 -11.04 3.35 -23.78
N ARG A 276 -10.60 3.90 -24.91
CA ARG A 276 -10.17 3.11 -26.09
C ARG A 276 -8.90 2.32 -25.80
N LEU A 277 -8.03 2.82 -24.92
CA LEU A 277 -6.80 2.17 -24.49
C LEU A 277 -7.03 1.12 -23.39
N LEU A 278 -8.26 0.93 -22.87
CA LEU A 278 -8.51 -0.12 -21.87
C LEU A 278 -8.32 -1.55 -22.42
N ILE A 279 -8.26 -1.69 -23.75
CA ILE A 279 -7.92 -2.94 -24.43
C ILE A 279 -6.51 -3.45 -24.08
N TYR A 280 -5.64 -2.59 -23.54
CA TYR A 280 -4.36 -3.01 -22.96
C TYR A 280 -4.52 -3.95 -21.77
N GLY A 281 -5.64 -3.89 -21.02
CA GLY A 281 -5.89 -4.86 -19.95
C GLY A 281 -5.95 -6.30 -20.48
N ILE A 282 -6.55 -6.51 -21.65
CA ILE A 282 -6.58 -7.84 -22.30
C ILE A 282 -5.17 -8.24 -22.73
N TYR A 283 -4.44 -7.32 -23.36
CA TYR A 283 -3.08 -7.58 -23.83
C TYR A 283 -2.13 -7.95 -22.69
N CYS A 284 -2.02 -7.09 -21.68
CA CYS A 284 -1.10 -7.24 -20.55
C CYS A 284 -1.43 -8.45 -19.67
N SER A 285 -2.69 -8.89 -19.58
CA SER A 285 -3.06 -10.11 -18.84
C SER A 285 -2.71 -11.42 -19.57
N HIS A 286 -2.39 -11.37 -20.86
CA HIS A 286 -2.15 -12.57 -21.69
C HIS A 286 -0.77 -12.61 -22.35
N VAL A 287 -0.01 -11.50 -22.39
CA VAL A 287 1.28 -11.43 -23.09
C VAL A 287 2.29 -12.48 -22.60
N GLU A 288 2.37 -12.76 -21.30
CA GLU A 288 3.26 -13.80 -20.77
C GLU A 288 2.88 -15.21 -21.25
N ILE A 289 1.57 -15.49 -21.32
CA ILE A 289 1.04 -16.76 -21.83
C ILE A 289 1.31 -16.84 -23.33
N SER A 290 1.11 -15.74 -24.07
CA SER A 290 1.43 -15.64 -25.49
C SER A 290 2.90 -16.02 -25.76
N ILE A 291 3.85 -15.43 -25.04
CA ILE A 291 5.28 -15.74 -25.18
C ILE A 291 5.57 -17.21 -24.87
N THR A 292 4.97 -17.76 -23.80
CA THR A 292 5.13 -19.17 -23.45
C THR A 292 4.59 -20.11 -24.53
N VAL A 293 3.44 -19.78 -25.11
CA VAL A 293 2.84 -20.52 -26.22
C VAL A 293 3.71 -20.41 -27.47
N LEU A 294 4.23 -19.22 -27.78
CA LEU A 294 5.14 -19.00 -28.91
C LEU A 294 6.40 -19.84 -28.76
N ASP A 295 7.04 -19.82 -27.59
CA ASP A 295 8.23 -20.62 -27.29
C ASP A 295 7.97 -22.12 -27.46
N PHE A 296 6.83 -22.61 -26.96
CA PHE A 296 6.42 -24.00 -27.11
C PHE A 296 6.23 -24.37 -28.59
N ILE A 297 5.52 -23.53 -29.36
CA ILE A 297 5.31 -23.76 -30.79
C ILE A 297 6.65 -23.79 -31.53
N CYS A 298 7.57 -22.86 -31.26
CA CYS A 298 8.89 -22.82 -31.87
C CYS A 298 9.73 -24.07 -31.58
N LYS A 299 9.54 -24.68 -30.40
CA LYS A 299 10.23 -25.91 -30.01
C LYS A 299 9.68 -27.13 -30.74
N GLU A 300 8.37 -27.20 -30.94
CA GLU A 300 7.69 -28.35 -31.55
C GLU A 300 7.65 -28.28 -33.08
N LYS A 301 7.63 -27.08 -33.67
CA LYS A 301 7.42 -26.84 -35.11
C LYS A 301 8.60 -26.10 -35.72
N GLU A 302 9.53 -26.87 -36.29
CA GLU A 302 10.75 -26.34 -36.92
C GLU A 302 10.46 -25.41 -38.11
N ASP A 303 9.42 -25.70 -38.90
CA ASP A 303 8.97 -24.86 -40.01
C ASP A 303 8.49 -23.49 -39.55
N VAL A 304 7.78 -23.43 -38.41
CA VAL A 304 7.38 -22.18 -37.75
C VAL A 304 8.61 -21.39 -37.28
N ARG A 305 9.58 -22.07 -36.65
CA ARG A 305 10.81 -21.43 -36.16
C ARG A 305 11.58 -20.75 -37.29
N LEU A 306 11.82 -21.46 -38.39
CA LEU A 306 12.45 -20.89 -39.58
C LEU A 306 11.64 -19.74 -40.18
N LYS A 307 10.30 -19.87 -40.16
CA LYS A 307 9.44 -18.79 -40.66
C LYS A 307 9.54 -17.53 -39.81
N LEU A 308 9.63 -17.65 -38.49
CA LEU A 308 9.81 -16.52 -37.58
C LEU A 308 11.14 -15.79 -37.81
N GLU A 309 12.22 -16.54 -38.04
CA GLU A 309 13.52 -15.96 -38.41
C GLU A 309 13.46 -15.20 -39.74
N GLU A 310 12.76 -15.74 -40.74
CA GLU A 310 12.51 -15.06 -42.02
C GLU A 310 11.69 -13.78 -41.83
N CYS A 311 10.64 -13.83 -41.01
CA CYS A 311 9.79 -12.68 -40.69
C CYS A 311 10.59 -11.58 -39.98
N SER A 312 11.43 -11.93 -39.01
CA SER A 312 12.31 -10.99 -38.30
C SER A 312 13.32 -10.32 -39.24
N LYS A 313 13.96 -11.10 -40.13
CA LYS A 313 14.86 -10.54 -41.17
C LYS A 313 14.14 -9.55 -42.08
N ARG A 314 12.90 -9.83 -42.48
CA ARG A 314 12.11 -8.93 -43.35
C ARG A 314 11.60 -7.68 -42.64
N ALA A 315 11.28 -7.79 -41.35
CA ALA A 315 10.69 -6.69 -40.58
C ALA A 315 11.74 -5.68 -40.10
N ASN A 316 12.89 -6.15 -39.64
CA ASN A 316 13.87 -5.34 -38.91
C ASN A 316 15.33 -5.84 -39.06
N ASN A 317 15.64 -6.52 -40.17
CA ASN A 317 16.95 -7.10 -40.46
C ASN A 317 17.46 -8.09 -39.39
N GLY A 318 16.54 -8.71 -38.62
CA GLY A 318 16.89 -9.64 -37.57
C GLY A 318 17.29 -9.00 -36.25
N LYS A 319 17.10 -7.68 -36.09
CA LYS A 319 17.43 -6.97 -34.85
C LYS A 319 16.52 -7.37 -33.70
N PHE A 320 15.24 -7.59 -33.96
CA PHE A 320 14.25 -7.95 -32.94
C PHE A 320 13.40 -9.15 -33.38
N THR A 321 13.23 -10.10 -32.48
CA THR A 321 12.38 -11.27 -32.67
C THR A 321 10.91 -10.93 -32.40
N LEU A 322 9.97 -11.82 -32.79
CA LEU A 322 8.56 -11.63 -32.44
C LEU A 322 8.36 -11.58 -30.92
N ARG A 323 9.11 -12.40 -30.17
CA ARG A 323 9.08 -12.44 -28.70
C ARG A 323 9.39 -11.06 -28.12
N ASP A 324 10.43 -10.41 -28.61
CA ASP A 324 10.86 -9.07 -28.18
C ASP A 324 9.78 -8.02 -28.46
N LEU A 325 9.23 -8.06 -29.68
CA LEU A 325 8.22 -7.11 -30.15
C LEU A 325 6.89 -7.22 -29.38
N LEU A 326 6.53 -8.42 -28.90
CA LEU A 326 5.31 -8.62 -28.12
C LEU A 326 5.36 -7.97 -26.73
N VAL A 327 6.54 -7.63 -26.20
CA VAL A 327 6.65 -6.94 -24.90
C VAL A 327 6.40 -5.42 -25.03
N VAL A 328 6.71 -4.85 -26.20
CA VAL A 328 6.68 -3.40 -26.47
C VAL A 328 5.35 -2.71 -26.11
N PRO A 329 4.15 -3.28 -26.40
CA PRO A 329 2.89 -2.62 -26.07
C PRO A 329 2.70 -2.39 -24.56
N MET A 330 3.09 -3.36 -23.73
CA MET A 330 3.00 -3.25 -22.27
C MET A 330 3.87 -2.09 -21.75
N GLN A 331 4.98 -1.81 -22.42
CA GLN A 331 5.87 -0.72 -22.04
C GLN A 331 5.32 0.62 -22.51
N ARG A 332 4.81 0.70 -23.75
CA ARG A 332 4.28 1.95 -24.32
C ARG A 332 3.18 2.55 -23.45
N VAL A 333 2.21 1.74 -23.01
CA VAL A 333 1.08 2.23 -22.21
C VAL A 333 1.53 2.87 -20.88
N LEU A 334 2.67 2.43 -20.34
CA LEU A 334 3.29 2.96 -19.13
C LEU A 334 4.18 4.20 -19.39
N LYS A 335 4.41 4.60 -20.64
CA LYS A 335 5.20 5.81 -20.96
C LYS A 335 4.34 7.07 -21.11
N TYR A 336 3.04 6.94 -21.41
CA TYR A 336 2.18 8.12 -21.65
C TYR A 336 2.13 9.09 -20.46
N HIS A 337 2.01 8.57 -19.24
CA HIS A 337 1.99 9.44 -18.05
C HIS A 337 3.35 10.11 -17.81
N LEU A 338 4.47 9.46 -18.13
CA LEU A 338 5.81 10.05 -17.99
C LEU A 338 6.03 11.17 -19.00
N LEU A 339 5.65 10.94 -20.26
CA LEU A 339 5.75 11.94 -21.33
C LEU A 339 4.88 13.18 -21.03
N LEU A 340 3.63 12.96 -20.58
CA LEU A 340 2.74 14.05 -20.19
C LEU A 340 3.23 14.79 -18.93
N GLN A 341 3.83 14.07 -17.97
CA GLN A 341 4.39 14.67 -16.78
C GLN A 341 5.53 15.65 -17.11
N GLU A 342 6.44 15.24 -17.99
CA GLU A 342 7.52 16.13 -18.43
C GLU A 342 6.97 17.32 -19.24
N LEU A 343 5.96 17.09 -20.11
CA LEU A 343 5.29 18.18 -20.83
C LEU A 343 4.64 19.20 -19.88
N VAL A 344 3.91 18.74 -18.85
CA VAL A 344 3.27 19.60 -17.83
C VAL A 344 4.30 20.46 -17.10
N LYS A 345 5.47 19.89 -16.76
CA LYS A 345 6.56 20.58 -16.06
C LYS A 345 7.07 21.79 -16.84
N HIS A 346 7.18 21.66 -18.17
CA HIS A 346 7.68 22.71 -19.07
C HIS A 346 6.58 23.55 -19.72
N THR A 347 5.34 23.48 -19.22
CA THR A 347 4.23 24.30 -19.70
C THR A 347 4.07 25.56 -18.84
N PRO A 348 4.33 26.76 -19.38
CA PRO A 348 4.26 28.00 -18.60
C PRO A 348 2.83 28.51 -18.42
N ASP A 349 1.94 28.30 -19.40
CA ASP A 349 0.56 28.76 -19.34
C ASP A 349 -0.24 27.95 -18.31
N ALA A 350 -0.87 28.63 -17.35
CA ALA A 350 -1.55 27.97 -16.24
C ALA A 350 -2.81 27.19 -16.68
N ALA A 351 -3.54 27.69 -17.67
CA ALA A 351 -4.76 27.03 -18.15
C ALA A 351 -4.42 25.75 -18.93
N ASP A 352 -3.44 25.84 -19.84
CA ASP A 352 -2.90 24.70 -20.59
C ASP A 352 -2.24 23.67 -19.66
N LYS A 353 -1.47 24.14 -18.67
CA LYS A 353 -0.90 23.26 -17.64
C LYS A 353 -1.98 22.49 -16.87
N ASN A 354 -3.08 23.14 -16.49
CA ASN A 354 -4.19 22.48 -15.80
C ASN A 354 -4.93 21.48 -16.72
N ASN A 355 -5.15 21.84 -17.98
CA ASN A 355 -5.73 20.94 -18.97
C ASN A 355 -4.86 19.69 -19.18
N LEU A 356 -3.54 19.86 -19.30
CA LEU A 356 -2.59 18.76 -19.42
C LEU A 356 -2.49 17.92 -18.13
N LYS A 357 -2.66 18.51 -16.93
CA LYS A 357 -2.80 17.76 -15.67
C LYS A 357 -3.99 16.79 -15.74
N MET A 358 -5.13 17.19 -16.29
CA MET A 358 -6.29 16.29 -16.45
C MET A 358 -5.98 15.10 -17.37
N ALA A 359 -5.24 15.32 -18.47
CA ALA A 359 -4.80 14.24 -19.35
C ALA A 359 -3.75 13.33 -18.68
N LEU A 360 -2.83 13.92 -17.90
CA LEU A 360 -1.87 13.19 -17.09
C LEU A 360 -2.57 12.26 -16.10
N ASP A 361 -3.59 12.75 -15.38
CA ASP A 361 -4.37 11.96 -14.43
C ASP A 361 -5.15 10.84 -15.14
N ALA A 362 -5.66 11.09 -16.34
CA ALA A 362 -6.29 10.06 -17.17
C ALA A 362 -5.32 8.93 -17.55
N MET A 363 -4.10 9.25 -17.97
CA MET A 363 -3.07 8.26 -18.33
C MET A 363 -2.47 7.56 -17.12
N LYS A 364 -2.37 8.25 -15.98
CA LYS A 364 -2.04 7.67 -14.67
C LYS A 364 -3.07 6.62 -14.23
N ASP A 365 -4.36 6.91 -14.37
CA ASP A 365 -5.44 5.96 -14.05
C ASP A 365 -5.40 4.72 -14.97
N LEU A 366 -5.08 4.91 -16.26
CA LEU A 366 -4.85 3.82 -17.22
C LEU A 366 -3.66 2.94 -16.81
N ALA A 367 -2.52 3.53 -16.45
CA ALA A 367 -1.35 2.79 -16.01
C ALA A 367 -1.63 1.98 -14.73
N GLN A 368 -2.34 2.57 -13.77
CA GLN A 368 -2.79 1.84 -12.58
C GLN A 368 -3.74 0.70 -12.92
N TYR A 369 -4.67 0.91 -13.85
CA TYR A 369 -5.56 -0.16 -14.31
C TYR A 369 -4.76 -1.35 -14.86
N VAL A 370 -3.79 -1.10 -15.75
CA VAL A 370 -2.93 -2.15 -16.32
C VAL A 370 -2.13 -2.88 -15.23
N ASN A 371 -1.56 -2.15 -14.26
CA ASN A 371 -0.83 -2.72 -13.14
C ASN A 371 -1.72 -3.63 -12.27
N GLU A 372 -2.95 -3.20 -11.97
CA GLU A 372 -3.92 -4.02 -11.21
C GLU A 372 -4.37 -5.26 -11.99
N VAL A 373 -4.46 -5.19 -13.32
CA VAL A 373 -4.76 -6.35 -14.16
C VAL A 373 -3.63 -7.40 -14.06
N LYS A 374 -2.35 -6.98 -14.10
CA LYS A 374 -1.20 -7.89 -13.87
C LYS A 374 -1.27 -8.51 -12.48
N ARG A 375 -1.47 -7.69 -11.45
CA ARG A 375 -1.57 -8.11 -10.04
C ARG A 375 -2.70 -9.12 -9.80
N ASP A 376 -3.88 -8.88 -10.36
CA ASP A 376 -5.01 -9.81 -10.25
C ASP A 376 -4.73 -11.13 -10.98
N LYS A 377 -3.99 -11.10 -12.10
CA LYS A 377 -3.59 -12.31 -12.82
C LYS A 377 -2.61 -13.16 -12.00
N GLU A 378 -1.64 -12.53 -11.35
CA GLU A 378 -0.73 -13.18 -10.40
C GLU A 378 -1.49 -13.78 -9.21
N THR A 379 -2.43 -13.01 -8.65
CA THR A 379 -3.30 -13.47 -7.56
C THR A 379 -4.11 -14.69 -7.99
N LEU A 380 -4.73 -14.68 -9.17
CA LEU A 380 -5.47 -15.83 -9.69
C LEU A 380 -4.54 -17.04 -9.92
N LYS A 381 -3.30 -16.83 -10.37
CA LYS A 381 -2.29 -17.90 -10.50
C LYS A 381 -1.95 -18.50 -9.13
N GLU A 382 -1.82 -17.68 -8.09
CA GLU A 382 -1.62 -18.12 -6.70
C GLU A 382 -2.81 -18.93 -6.18
N ILE A 383 -4.05 -18.44 -6.36
CA ILE A 383 -5.27 -19.14 -5.98
C ILE A 383 -5.35 -20.52 -6.65
N ASN A 384 -5.00 -20.60 -7.95
CA ASN A 384 -4.94 -21.86 -8.67
C ASN A 384 -3.88 -22.82 -8.11
N GLN A 385 -2.76 -22.31 -7.59
CA GLN A 385 -1.75 -23.13 -6.93
C GLN A 385 -2.28 -23.69 -5.61
N TYR A 386 -2.94 -22.88 -4.78
CA TYR A 386 -3.61 -23.36 -3.56
C TYR A 386 -4.68 -24.40 -3.88
N GLN A 387 -5.49 -24.17 -4.92
CA GLN A 387 -6.58 -25.07 -5.28
C GLN A 387 -6.07 -26.45 -5.72
N ARG A 388 -4.89 -26.53 -6.34
CA ARG A 388 -4.26 -27.80 -6.73
C ARG A 388 -3.62 -28.55 -5.56
N SER A 389 -3.25 -27.86 -4.49
CA SER A 389 -2.57 -28.46 -3.33
C SER A 389 -3.51 -28.85 -2.18
N ILE A 390 -4.76 -28.36 -2.21
CA ILE A 390 -5.77 -28.66 -1.19
C ILE A 390 -6.77 -29.70 -1.72
N GLU A 391 -6.75 -30.88 -1.12
CA GLU A 391 -7.69 -31.98 -1.37
C GLU A 391 -9.03 -31.74 -0.65
N ASN A 392 -10.10 -32.35 -1.18
CA ASN A 392 -11.47 -32.30 -0.64
C ASN A 392 -12.13 -30.90 -0.62
N LEU A 393 -11.69 -29.95 -1.46
CA LEU A 393 -12.39 -28.68 -1.63
C LEU A 393 -13.82 -28.88 -2.16
N ASN A 394 -14.78 -28.17 -1.56
CA ASN A 394 -16.19 -28.21 -1.95
C ASN A 394 -16.57 -27.15 -3.00
N GLN A 395 -15.80 -26.08 -3.12
CA GLN A 395 -15.99 -25.01 -4.11
C GLN A 395 -14.65 -24.38 -4.53
N PRO A 396 -14.58 -23.72 -5.70
CA PRO A 396 -13.37 -23.05 -6.19
C PRO A 396 -12.90 -21.96 -5.22
N LEU A 397 -11.60 -21.86 -4.97
CA LEU A 397 -11.06 -20.90 -4.00
C LEU A 397 -11.27 -19.44 -4.42
N GLU A 398 -11.36 -19.17 -5.72
CA GLU A 398 -11.64 -17.85 -6.28
C GLU A 398 -12.98 -17.26 -5.80
N SER A 399 -13.95 -18.10 -5.39
CA SER A 399 -15.23 -17.61 -4.87
C SER A 399 -15.10 -16.94 -3.51
N TYR A 400 -14.00 -17.18 -2.79
CA TYR A 400 -13.75 -16.57 -1.48
C TYR A 400 -12.97 -15.25 -1.56
N GLY A 401 -12.63 -14.77 -2.75
CA GLY A 401 -11.90 -13.51 -2.92
C GLY A 401 -10.39 -13.66 -2.90
N ARG A 402 -9.67 -12.62 -2.47
CA ARG A 402 -8.20 -12.62 -2.49
C ARG A 402 -7.63 -13.33 -1.24
N PRO A 403 -6.52 -14.07 -1.38
CA PRO A 403 -5.80 -14.61 -0.23
C PRO A 403 -5.21 -13.46 0.61
N LYS A 404 -5.19 -13.64 1.93
CA LYS A 404 -4.58 -12.74 2.92
C LYS A 404 -3.36 -13.35 3.60
N GLY A 405 -3.22 -14.66 3.50
CA GLY A 405 -2.08 -15.39 4.01
C GLY A 405 -2.44 -16.82 4.37
N ASP A 406 -1.42 -17.63 4.60
CA ASP A 406 -1.54 -19.00 5.05
C ASP A 406 -0.49 -19.31 6.11
N GLY A 407 -0.77 -20.31 6.96
CA GLY A 407 0.21 -20.73 7.96
C GLY A 407 -0.34 -21.69 9.02
N GLU A 408 0.58 -22.18 9.83
CA GLU A 408 0.29 -23.08 10.95
C GLU A 408 -0.36 -22.35 12.12
N VAL A 409 -1.47 -22.91 12.61
CA VAL A 409 -2.22 -22.43 13.77
C VAL A 409 -2.62 -23.59 14.66
N ARG A 410 -2.79 -23.30 15.95
CA ARG A 410 -3.52 -24.18 16.85
C ARG A 410 -4.92 -23.64 17.00
N MET A 411 -5.93 -24.51 16.88
CA MET A 411 -7.31 -24.08 17.06
C MET A 411 -8.07 -25.00 18.00
N VAL A 412 -9.03 -24.42 18.71
CA VAL A 412 -10.03 -25.11 19.52
C VAL A 412 -11.40 -24.72 18.97
N SER A 413 -12.30 -25.68 18.85
CA SER A 413 -13.69 -25.40 18.48
C SER A 413 -14.59 -25.52 19.70
N ASN A 414 -15.75 -24.89 19.67
CA ASN A 414 -16.71 -25.04 20.76
C ASN A 414 -17.26 -26.48 20.89
N VAL A 415 -17.18 -27.27 19.81
CA VAL A 415 -17.64 -28.67 19.76
C VAL A 415 -16.55 -29.64 20.24
N ASP A 416 -15.32 -29.47 19.73
CA ASP A 416 -14.14 -30.20 20.16
C ASP A 416 -13.19 -29.27 20.91
N LYS A 417 -13.19 -29.43 22.25
CA LYS A 417 -12.36 -28.65 23.18
C LYS A 417 -10.87 -29.03 23.13
N LYS A 418 -10.46 -30.00 22.30
CA LYS A 418 -9.05 -30.35 22.13
C LYS A 418 -8.36 -29.31 21.24
N LYS A 419 -7.13 -28.95 21.61
CA LYS A 419 -6.25 -28.15 20.75
C LYS A 419 -5.84 -28.99 19.54
N GLN A 420 -6.11 -28.47 18.35
CA GLN A 420 -5.80 -29.13 17.09
C GLN A 420 -4.77 -28.31 16.32
N ASP A 421 -3.65 -28.94 15.93
CA ASP A 421 -2.71 -28.35 14.99
C ASP A 421 -3.31 -28.38 13.57
N ARG A 422 -3.38 -27.21 12.93
CA ARG A 422 -3.99 -27.01 11.62
C ARG A 422 -3.15 -26.05 10.79
N HIS A 423 -3.33 -26.11 9.48
CA HIS A 423 -2.86 -25.08 8.55
C HIS A 423 -4.09 -24.34 8.04
N ILE A 424 -4.09 -23.02 8.06
CA ILE A 424 -5.20 -22.23 7.51
C ILE A 424 -4.76 -21.49 6.26
N PHE A 425 -5.68 -21.35 5.31
CA PHE A 425 -5.60 -20.39 4.22
C PHE A 425 -6.71 -19.37 4.41
N LEU A 426 -6.35 -18.12 4.67
CA LEU A 426 -7.30 -17.03 4.86
C LEU A 426 -7.52 -16.31 3.54
N PHE A 427 -8.78 -16.17 3.17
CA PHE A 427 -9.27 -15.38 2.06
C PHE A 427 -10.15 -14.25 2.58
N ASP A 428 -10.50 -13.28 1.73
CA ASP A 428 -11.46 -12.22 2.07
C ASP A 428 -12.74 -12.82 2.69
N GLY A 429 -13.33 -13.81 2.02
CA GLY A 429 -14.63 -14.40 2.34
C GLY A 429 -14.63 -15.57 3.33
N ALA A 430 -13.49 -16.27 3.50
CA ALA A 430 -13.47 -17.52 4.26
C ALA A 430 -12.09 -17.89 4.81
N VAL A 431 -12.08 -18.76 5.83
CA VAL A 431 -10.89 -19.48 6.29
C VAL A 431 -11.01 -20.94 5.89
N ILE A 432 -10.08 -21.41 5.07
CA ILE A 432 -9.97 -22.83 4.72
C ILE A 432 -9.07 -23.51 5.77
N VAL A 433 -9.67 -24.36 6.59
CA VAL A 433 -8.96 -25.09 7.65
C VAL A 433 -8.51 -26.44 7.11
N CYS A 434 -7.20 -26.66 7.11
CA CYS A 434 -6.59 -27.86 6.55
C CYS A 434 -5.81 -28.65 7.59
N LYS A 435 -5.70 -29.96 7.36
CA LYS A 435 -4.69 -30.83 7.97
C LYS A 435 -3.62 -31.10 6.93
N ARG A 436 -2.37 -30.80 7.28
CA ARG A 436 -1.25 -31.00 6.37
C ARG A 436 -0.89 -32.48 6.20
N ARG A 437 -0.55 -32.88 4.96
CA ARG A 437 -0.16 -34.24 4.53
C ARG A 437 1.09 -34.17 3.64
N GLY A 438 2.26 -34.04 4.27
CA GLY A 438 3.50 -33.80 3.54
C GLY A 438 3.49 -32.42 2.88
N ASP A 439 3.38 -32.41 1.56
CA ASP A 439 3.35 -31.20 0.71
C ASP A 439 1.93 -30.80 0.30
N ASN A 440 0.95 -31.69 0.48
CA ASN A 440 -0.46 -31.44 0.22
C ASN A 440 -1.21 -31.09 1.52
N TYR A 441 -2.42 -30.57 1.34
CA TYR A 441 -3.32 -30.16 2.42
C TYR A 441 -4.65 -30.87 2.25
N GLU A 442 -5.19 -31.39 3.34
CA GLU A 442 -6.50 -32.03 3.35
C GLU A 442 -7.49 -31.07 4.01
N MET A 443 -8.48 -30.55 3.26
CA MET A 443 -9.51 -29.68 3.81
C MET A 443 -10.29 -30.39 4.91
N LYS A 444 -10.45 -29.73 6.06
CA LYS A 444 -11.19 -30.23 7.24
C LYS A 444 -12.42 -29.41 7.55
N ASP A 445 -12.35 -28.09 7.37
CA ASP A 445 -13.46 -27.19 7.60
C ASP A 445 -13.33 -25.93 6.74
N VAL A 446 -14.45 -25.25 6.50
CA VAL A 446 -14.49 -23.93 5.85
C VAL A 446 -15.30 -22.99 6.73
N ILE A 447 -14.63 -21.96 7.25
CA ILE A 447 -15.27 -20.94 8.09
C ILE A 447 -15.65 -19.75 7.22
N ASP A 448 -16.94 -19.59 6.96
CA ASP A 448 -17.47 -18.46 6.18
C ASP A 448 -17.49 -17.17 7.02
N LEU A 449 -16.57 -16.24 6.73
CA LEU A 449 -16.39 -15.01 7.48
C LEU A 449 -17.59 -14.05 7.39
N ASN A 450 -18.53 -14.27 6.45
CA ASN A 450 -19.79 -13.54 6.38
C ASN A 450 -20.66 -13.71 7.63
N TYR A 451 -20.42 -14.72 8.46
CA TYR A 451 -21.22 -14.98 9.67
C TYR A 451 -20.44 -14.88 10.97
N PHE A 452 -19.14 -14.55 10.92
CA PHE A 452 -18.30 -14.47 12.11
C PHE A 452 -17.87 -13.04 12.44
N LYS A 453 -17.50 -12.84 13.70
CA LYS A 453 -16.84 -11.64 14.22
C LYS A 453 -15.59 -12.04 15.00
N ILE A 454 -14.58 -11.20 14.93
CA ILE A 454 -13.33 -11.38 15.66
C ILE A 454 -13.45 -10.71 17.03
N THR A 455 -12.86 -11.32 18.04
CA THR A 455 -12.71 -10.71 19.35
C THR A 455 -11.32 -11.05 19.88
N ASN A 456 -10.50 -10.01 20.08
CA ASN A 456 -9.16 -10.19 20.60
C ASN A 456 -9.22 -10.76 22.03
N ASN A 457 -8.45 -11.81 22.29
CA ASN A 457 -8.27 -12.36 23.64
C ASN A 457 -7.01 -11.73 24.24
N PRO A 458 -7.09 -10.73 25.14
CA PRO A 458 -5.91 -10.14 25.75
C PRO A 458 -5.24 -11.21 26.64
N THR A 459 -4.16 -11.80 26.12
CA THR A 459 -3.32 -12.73 26.87
C THR A 459 -2.83 -12.02 28.13
N GLN A 460 -3.01 -12.61 29.30
CA GLN A 460 -2.42 -12.06 30.52
C GLN A 460 -0.89 -12.04 30.34
N ASP A 461 -0.25 -10.88 30.53
CA ASP A 461 1.19 -10.62 30.36
C ASP A 461 2.12 -11.54 31.19
N ARG A 462 1.57 -12.49 31.96
CA ARG A 462 2.32 -13.38 32.85
C ARG A 462 2.88 -14.63 32.19
N GLU A 463 2.50 -14.97 30.95
CA GLU A 463 2.99 -16.18 30.27
C GLU A 463 3.59 -15.90 28.89
N SER A 464 4.90 -15.70 28.83
CA SER A 464 5.71 -15.72 27.59
C SER A 464 5.88 -17.14 27.04
N LYS A 465 4.78 -17.89 26.90
CA LYS A 465 4.79 -19.28 26.41
C LYS A 465 4.30 -19.32 24.96
N LYS A 466 5.04 -20.03 24.10
CA LYS A 466 4.64 -20.26 22.70
C LYS A 466 3.27 -20.91 22.62
N TRP A 467 2.46 -20.50 21.64
CA TRP A 467 1.11 -21.04 21.41
C TRP A 467 0.05 -20.65 22.46
N PHE A 468 0.27 -19.55 23.20
CA PHE A 468 -0.71 -18.97 24.12
C PHE A 468 -1.34 -17.67 23.60
N TYR A 469 -0.79 -17.09 22.52
CA TYR A 469 -1.30 -15.86 21.94
C TYR A 469 -2.48 -16.19 21.03
N GLY A 470 -3.69 -15.79 21.40
CA GLY A 470 -4.87 -16.11 20.61
C GLY A 470 -5.91 -15.02 20.49
N PHE A 471 -6.91 -15.28 19.65
CA PHE A 471 -8.15 -14.50 19.52
C PHE A 471 -9.31 -15.44 19.19
N TYR A 472 -10.53 -14.95 19.41
CA TYR A 472 -11.75 -15.69 19.14
C TYR A 472 -12.37 -15.27 17.82
N LEU A 473 -12.88 -16.26 17.10
CA LEU A 473 -13.76 -16.07 15.96
C LEU A 473 -15.13 -16.64 16.34
N THR A 474 -16.11 -15.77 16.56
CA THR A 474 -17.43 -16.13 17.10
C THR A 474 -18.51 -15.94 16.05
N HIS A 475 -19.39 -16.93 15.90
CA HIS A 475 -20.53 -16.80 15.01
C HIS A 475 -21.47 -15.71 15.54
N GLN A 476 -21.97 -14.84 14.66
CA GLN A 476 -22.80 -13.70 15.04
C GLN A 476 -24.09 -14.11 15.77
N GLN A 477 -24.64 -15.28 15.45
CA GLN A 477 -25.81 -15.86 16.11
C GLN A 477 -25.45 -16.82 17.26
N GLY A 478 -24.18 -16.93 17.65
CA GLY A 478 -23.73 -17.77 18.76
C GLY A 478 -23.75 -19.30 18.51
N GLN A 479 -23.98 -19.74 17.27
CA GLN A 479 -24.10 -21.16 16.92
C GLN A 479 -22.77 -21.93 17.04
N SER A 480 -21.66 -21.28 16.71
CA SER A 480 -20.33 -21.88 16.71
C SER A 480 -19.26 -20.85 17.04
N GLY A 481 -18.07 -21.31 17.39
CA GLY A 481 -16.95 -20.46 17.74
C GLY A 481 -15.65 -21.22 17.71
N PHE A 482 -14.59 -20.48 17.41
CA PHE A 482 -13.23 -20.99 17.32
C PHE A 482 -12.31 -20.08 18.12
N GLU A 483 -11.34 -20.68 18.79
CA GLU A 483 -10.22 -19.96 19.38
C GLU A 483 -8.96 -20.34 18.62
N PHE A 484 -8.30 -19.34 18.03
CA PHE A 484 -7.03 -19.51 17.34
C PHE A 484 -5.88 -19.16 18.27
N PHE A 485 -4.81 -19.94 18.22
CA PHE A 485 -3.58 -19.77 18.98
C PHE A 485 -2.38 -19.76 18.03
N PHE A 486 -1.48 -18.81 18.29
CA PHE A 486 -0.31 -18.52 17.48
C PHE A 486 0.96 -18.67 18.31
N LYS A 487 2.06 -19.04 17.63
CA LYS A 487 3.35 -19.32 18.28
C LYS A 487 3.91 -18.10 19.00
N THR A 488 3.82 -16.90 18.42
CA THR A 488 4.34 -15.64 18.97
C THR A 488 3.27 -14.54 19.01
N LYS A 489 3.52 -13.46 19.75
CA LYS A 489 2.63 -12.30 19.86
C LYS A 489 2.52 -11.56 18.53
N GLU A 490 3.62 -11.53 17.78
CA GLU A 490 3.79 -10.86 16.50
C GLU A 490 3.01 -11.61 15.41
N LEU A 491 3.06 -12.94 15.40
CA LEU A 491 2.20 -13.76 14.52
C LEU A 491 0.73 -13.55 14.84
N LYS A 492 0.34 -13.52 16.12
CA LYS A 492 -1.04 -13.18 16.50
C LYS A 492 -1.44 -11.82 15.95
N LYS A 493 -0.60 -10.78 16.10
CA LYS A 493 -0.87 -9.43 15.58
C LYS A 493 -1.05 -9.45 14.07
N LYS A 494 -0.11 -10.06 13.34
CA LYS A 494 -0.16 -10.20 11.88
C LYS A 494 -1.46 -10.88 11.42
N TRP A 495 -1.81 -12.01 12.04
CA TRP A 495 -3.05 -12.71 11.71
C TRP A 495 -4.29 -11.87 12.04
N LEU A 496 -4.32 -11.22 13.21
CA LEU A 496 -5.43 -10.35 13.59
C LEU A 496 -5.64 -9.24 12.55
N ASP A 497 -4.56 -8.56 12.13
CA ASP A 497 -4.60 -7.52 11.11
C ASP A 497 -5.14 -8.05 9.75
N GLN A 498 -4.73 -9.25 9.33
CA GLN A 498 -5.22 -9.89 8.11
C GLN A 498 -6.69 -10.29 8.19
N PHE A 499 -7.12 -10.82 9.33
CA PHE A 499 -8.51 -11.17 9.58
C PHE A 499 -9.41 -9.92 9.62
N ASP A 500 -8.97 -8.83 10.25
CA ASP A 500 -9.66 -7.55 10.26
C ASP A 500 -9.77 -6.96 8.85
N MET A 501 -8.71 -7.06 8.04
CA MET A 501 -8.72 -6.67 6.63
C MET A 501 -9.74 -7.47 5.81
N ALA A 502 -9.77 -8.79 5.97
CA ALA A 502 -10.73 -9.68 5.29
C ALA A 502 -12.18 -9.30 5.65
N ILE A 503 -12.48 -9.14 6.94
CA ILE A 503 -13.82 -8.73 7.39
C ILE A 503 -14.19 -7.34 6.90
N SER A 504 -13.25 -6.39 6.88
CA SER A 504 -13.45 -5.05 6.32
C SER A 504 -13.75 -5.09 4.81
N ASN A 505 -13.24 -6.07 4.07
CA ASN A 505 -13.57 -6.25 2.65
C ASN A 505 -14.95 -6.88 2.43
N ILE A 506 -15.35 -7.83 3.27
CA ILE A 506 -16.71 -8.39 3.20
C ILE A 506 -17.75 -7.34 3.61
N ARG A 507 -17.45 -6.61 4.69
CA ARG A 507 -18.34 -5.66 5.34
C ARG A 507 -17.65 -4.30 5.44
N PRO A 508 -17.49 -3.58 4.31
CA PRO A 508 -16.87 -2.27 4.35
C PRO A 508 -17.75 -1.27 5.09
N GLU A 509 -17.09 -0.27 5.66
CA GLU A 509 -17.77 0.92 6.16
C GLU A 509 -18.62 1.53 5.04
N ASN A 510 -19.79 2.06 5.39
CA ASN A 510 -20.74 2.66 4.44
C ASN A 510 -21.36 1.70 3.40
N SER A 511 -21.22 0.37 3.53
CA SER A 511 -21.88 -0.62 2.65
C SER A 511 -23.40 -0.48 2.52
N SER A 512 -24.05 0.06 3.56
CA SER A 512 -25.49 0.34 3.60
C SER A 512 -25.83 1.84 3.64
N ASN A 513 -24.83 2.71 3.45
CA ASN A 513 -25.06 4.14 3.46
C ASN A 513 -26.01 4.52 2.31
N ASN A 514 -26.79 5.59 2.51
CA ASN A 514 -27.74 6.08 1.52
C ASN A 514 -28.70 4.99 0.97
N PHE A 515 -29.05 4.01 1.82
CA PHE A 515 -29.95 2.87 1.57
C PHE A 515 -29.44 1.81 0.57
N HIS A 516 -28.17 1.85 0.20
CA HIS A 516 -27.54 0.84 -0.66
C HIS A 516 -27.39 -0.51 0.04
N GLN A 517 -26.99 -1.51 -0.74
CA GLN A 517 -26.56 -2.82 -0.25
C GLN A 517 -25.38 -3.29 -1.10
N PHE A 518 -24.22 -2.68 -0.83
CA PHE A 518 -22.99 -3.00 -1.53
C PHE A 518 -22.44 -4.36 -1.11
N ARG A 519 -22.02 -5.15 -2.09
CA ARG A 519 -21.27 -6.40 -1.91
C ARG A 519 -20.06 -6.41 -2.82
N MET A 520 -18.97 -7.01 -2.34
CA MET A 520 -17.78 -7.24 -3.14
C MET A 520 -18.16 -7.97 -4.43
N HIS A 521 -17.63 -7.52 -5.57
CA HIS A 521 -18.07 -7.99 -6.88
C HIS A 521 -16.94 -7.99 -7.91
N THR A 522 -16.94 -9.02 -8.76
CA THR A 522 -16.09 -9.11 -9.95
C THR A 522 -16.87 -8.66 -11.18
N PHE A 523 -16.52 -7.49 -11.71
CA PHE A 523 -17.10 -6.92 -12.91
C PHE A 523 -16.47 -7.56 -14.15
N ILE A 524 -17.29 -8.19 -15.00
CA ILE A 524 -16.83 -8.84 -16.25
C ILE A 524 -16.48 -7.79 -17.32
N ARG A 525 -17.18 -6.65 -17.30
CA ARG A 525 -16.94 -5.53 -18.21
C ARG A 525 -16.16 -4.44 -17.51
N ILE A 526 -15.36 -3.71 -18.27
CA ILE A 526 -14.68 -2.53 -17.73
C ILE A 526 -15.74 -1.54 -17.25
N THR A 527 -15.62 -1.14 -15.99
CA THR A 527 -16.63 -0.38 -15.27
C THR A 527 -15.97 0.78 -14.55
N THR A 528 -16.62 1.93 -14.50
CA THR A 528 -16.17 3.10 -13.74
C THR A 528 -16.96 3.22 -12.44
N CYS A 529 -16.34 3.83 -11.43
CA CYS A 529 -16.98 4.10 -10.16
C CYS A 529 -18.08 5.15 -10.31
N SER A 530 -19.24 4.87 -9.70
CA SER A 530 -20.40 5.77 -9.73
C SER A 530 -20.21 7.04 -8.90
N SER A 531 -19.11 7.16 -8.14
CA SER A 531 -18.78 8.34 -7.34
C SER A 531 -17.61 9.14 -7.89
N CYS A 532 -16.44 8.53 -8.08
CA CYS A 532 -15.23 9.26 -8.52
C CYS A 532 -14.98 9.20 -10.03
N HIS A 533 -15.78 8.41 -10.77
CA HIS A 533 -15.66 8.20 -12.23
C HIS A 533 -14.33 7.58 -12.71
N LEU A 534 -13.41 7.24 -11.80
CA LEU A 534 -12.22 6.45 -12.09
C LEU A 534 -12.58 4.98 -12.34
N LEU A 535 -11.68 4.25 -13.00
CA LEU A 535 -11.88 2.83 -13.32
C LEU A 535 -11.95 1.98 -12.06
N LEU A 536 -12.88 1.01 -12.02
CA LEU A 536 -12.81 -0.12 -11.09
C LEU A 536 -11.70 -1.05 -11.58
N ARG A 537 -10.51 -0.90 -11.00
CA ARG A 537 -9.27 -1.44 -11.55
C ARG A 537 -9.11 -2.94 -11.31
N GLY A 538 -8.55 -3.63 -12.29
CA GLY A 538 -8.29 -5.07 -12.26
C GLY A 538 -9.36 -5.92 -12.94
N ILE A 539 -9.25 -7.23 -12.76
CA ILE A 539 -10.14 -8.25 -13.35
C ILE A 539 -10.81 -9.15 -12.30
N PHE A 540 -10.48 -8.99 -11.02
CA PHE A 540 -10.97 -9.84 -9.94
C PHE A 540 -11.36 -8.99 -8.74
N ASN A 541 -12.61 -9.07 -8.25
CA ASN A 541 -13.10 -8.29 -7.10
C ASN A 541 -12.63 -6.82 -7.10
N GLN A 542 -12.91 -6.10 -8.20
CA GLN A 542 -12.39 -4.74 -8.43
C GLN A 542 -13.00 -3.70 -7.48
N GLY A 543 -14.18 -3.99 -6.93
CA GLY A 543 -14.92 -3.09 -6.07
C GLY A 543 -16.23 -3.71 -5.59
N TYR A 544 -17.25 -2.88 -5.43
CA TYR A 544 -18.52 -3.27 -4.85
C TYR A 544 -19.68 -2.93 -5.78
N LEU A 545 -20.65 -3.84 -5.83
CA LEU A 545 -21.90 -3.68 -6.55
C LEU A 545 -23.06 -3.57 -5.55
N CYS A 546 -23.91 -2.56 -5.71
CA CYS A 546 -25.14 -2.48 -4.94
C CYS A 546 -26.17 -3.46 -5.50
N LEU A 547 -26.63 -4.42 -4.69
CA LEU A 547 -27.62 -5.42 -5.11
C LEU A 547 -29.00 -4.83 -5.42
N LYS A 548 -29.29 -3.61 -4.94
CA LYS A 548 -30.59 -2.95 -5.13
C LYS A 548 -30.66 -2.13 -6.41
N CYS A 549 -29.62 -1.34 -6.71
CA CYS A 549 -29.63 -0.40 -7.84
C CYS A 549 -28.62 -0.73 -8.94
N GLY A 550 -27.73 -1.70 -8.75
CA GLY A 550 -26.74 -2.12 -9.74
C GLY A 550 -25.56 -1.14 -9.92
N LEU A 551 -25.45 -0.09 -9.09
CA LEU A 551 -24.30 0.81 -9.15
C LEU A 551 -23.03 0.14 -8.64
N GLY A 552 -21.93 0.36 -9.36
CA GLY A 552 -20.58 -0.06 -8.97
C GLY A 552 -19.79 1.08 -8.33
N ALA A 553 -19.01 0.80 -7.28
CA ALA A 553 -18.15 1.78 -6.62
C ALA A 553 -16.89 1.14 -5.99
N HIS A 554 -15.84 1.94 -5.79
CA HIS A 554 -14.68 1.54 -4.98
C HIS A 554 -15.06 1.45 -3.49
N LYS A 555 -14.21 0.81 -2.67
CA LYS A 555 -14.44 0.60 -1.23
C LYS A 555 -14.58 1.93 -0.48
N GLU A 556 -13.67 2.86 -0.76
CA GLU A 556 -13.59 4.21 -0.24
C GLU A 556 -14.73 5.11 -0.74
N CYS A 557 -15.29 4.80 -1.91
CA CYS A 557 -16.33 5.61 -2.53
C CYS A 557 -17.74 5.31 -2.01
N LEU A 558 -17.95 4.22 -1.26
CA LEU A 558 -19.30 3.76 -0.87
C LEU A 558 -20.09 4.82 -0.10
N GLY A 559 -19.42 5.60 0.75
CA GLY A 559 -20.05 6.69 1.52
C GLY A 559 -20.47 7.90 0.69
N ARG A 560 -19.86 8.08 -0.48
CA ARG A 560 -20.04 9.23 -1.37
C ARG A 560 -21.08 8.97 -2.48
N VAL A 561 -21.51 7.73 -2.67
CA VAL A 561 -22.57 7.39 -3.64
C VAL A 561 -23.90 7.96 -3.16
N GLY A 562 -24.64 8.63 -4.05
CA GLY A 562 -25.94 9.23 -3.77
C GLY A 562 -27.02 8.21 -3.35
N VAL A 563 -28.27 8.64 -3.18
CA VAL A 563 -29.35 7.78 -2.65
C VAL A 563 -29.70 6.61 -3.57
N CYS A 564 -29.76 5.41 -3.00
CA CYS A 564 -30.13 4.18 -3.72
C CYS A 564 -31.51 4.29 -4.39
N GLY A 565 -31.59 3.90 -5.66
CA GLY A 565 -32.85 3.87 -6.43
C GLY A 565 -33.22 5.19 -7.12
N ARG A 566 -32.47 6.28 -6.92
CA ARG A 566 -32.58 7.48 -7.76
C ARG A 566 -31.62 7.35 -8.95
N THR A 567 -32.05 6.68 -10.02
CA THR A 567 -31.37 6.76 -11.31
C THR A 567 -31.92 7.95 -12.08
N ASP A 568 -31.16 9.04 -12.16
CA ASP A 568 -31.42 10.07 -13.16
C ASP A 568 -31.19 9.47 -14.56
N SER A 569 -32.27 9.08 -15.22
CA SER A 569 -32.29 8.94 -16.68
C SER A 569 -32.27 10.34 -17.31
N ALA A 570 -31.15 11.05 -17.21
CA ALA A 570 -30.96 12.31 -17.92
C ALA A 570 -30.26 12.05 -19.25
N LYS A 571 -31.06 11.87 -20.31
CA LYS A 571 -30.60 12.01 -21.69
C LYS A 571 -29.99 13.40 -21.87
N LEU A 572 -28.77 13.45 -22.40
CA LEU A 572 -28.09 14.61 -22.95
C LEU A 572 -29.03 15.50 -23.79
N ARG A 573 -29.13 16.80 -23.49
CA ARG A 573 -29.30 17.92 -24.45
C ARG A 573 -28.86 19.27 -23.81
N PRO A 574 -28.47 20.26 -24.64
CA PRO A 574 -27.26 21.07 -24.40
C PRO A 574 -27.48 22.43 -23.71
N GLU A 575 -26.38 22.88 -23.10
CA GLU A 575 -25.94 24.21 -22.66
C GLU A 575 -26.93 25.38 -22.64
N ARG A 576 -27.12 25.93 -21.42
CA ARG A 576 -27.09 27.38 -21.17
C ARG A 576 -26.24 27.66 -19.92
N ALA A 577 -25.20 28.47 -20.08
CA ALA A 577 -24.33 28.98 -19.00
C ALA A 577 -24.97 30.21 -18.30
N PRO A 578 -24.34 30.78 -17.25
CA PRO A 578 -24.37 30.28 -15.87
C PRO A 578 -24.99 31.32 -14.91
N THR A 579 -25.66 30.89 -13.86
CA THR A 579 -25.91 31.74 -12.68
C THR A 579 -25.32 31.08 -11.43
N VAL A 580 -24.48 31.87 -10.77
CA VAL A 580 -23.70 31.54 -9.58
C VAL A 580 -24.60 31.29 -8.37
N ARG A 581 -24.12 30.41 -7.46
CA ARG A 581 -24.50 30.12 -6.04
C ARG A 581 -25.05 28.70 -5.88
N LYS A 582 -24.72 27.90 -4.87
CA LYS A 582 -23.87 27.98 -3.66
C LYS A 582 -23.77 26.53 -3.13
N GLN A 583 -22.70 26.18 -2.40
CA GLN A 583 -22.66 24.98 -1.56
C GLN A 583 -23.82 24.95 -0.54
N PRO A 584 -24.19 23.77 0.00
CA PRO A 584 -24.62 23.61 1.39
C PRO A 584 -23.58 22.76 2.14
N ASP A 585 -22.66 23.35 2.91
CA ASP A 585 -22.71 23.99 4.26
C ASP A 585 -22.76 23.02 5.47
N PRO A 586 -21.97 23.31 6.53
CA PRO A 586 -22.09 22.69 7.85
C PRO A 586 -23.42 23.06 8.51
N GLY A 587 -23.92 22.23 9.44
CA GLY A 587 -25.22 22.44 10.10
C GLY A 587 -25.44 23.87 10.63
N LEU A 588 -26.70 24.30 10.64
CA LEU A 588 -27.10 25.67 10.98
C LEU A 588 -26.65 26.11 12.40
N PRO A 589 -26.38 27.41 12.63
CA PRO A 589 -25.98 27.92 13.94
C PRO A 589 -27.00 27.65 15.05
N ARG A 590 -26.54 27.30 16.25
CA ARG A 590 -27.40 27.04 17.41
C ARG A 590 -27.37 28.19 18.42
N MET A 591 -28.53 28.59 18.89
CA MET A 591 -28.75 29.68 19.83
C MET A 591 -29.38 29.14 21.11
N LEU A 592 -28.90 29.60 22.27
CA LEU A 592 -29.50 29.33 23.58
C LEU A 592 -30.53 30.43 23.88
N VAL A 593 -31.76 30.03 24.22
CA VAL A 593 -32.79 30.94 24.70
C VAL A 593 -32.43 31.42 26.10
N ILE A 594 -32.38 32.73 26.29
CA ILE A 594 -32.02 33.38 27.56
C ILE A 594 -33.21 34.08 28.20
N ARG A 595 -34.34 34.20 27.48
CA ARG A 595 -35.54 34.87 27.95
C ARG A 595 -36.77 34.20 27.33
N ASP A 596 -37.76 33.90 28.16
CA ASP A 596 -39.02 33.31 27.72
C ASP A 596 -39.77 34.26 26.76
N TYR A 597 -40.44 33.67 25.77
CA TYR A 597 -41.33 34.38 24.87
C TYR A 597 -42.51 33.48 24.49
N CYS A 598 -43.72 33.93 24.81
CA CYS A 598 -44.94 33.13 24.65
C CYS A 598 -45.79 33.52 23.42
N GLY A 599 -45.18 34.18 22.43
CA GLY A 599 -45.89 34.61 21.21
C GLY A 599 -46.45 36.03 21.24
N ILE A 600 -46.09 36.86 22.24
CA ILE A 600 -46.54 38.25 22.37
C ILE A 600 -45.33 39.18 22.60
N PRO A 601 -45.16 40.24 21.80
CA PRO A 601 -46.01 40.68 20.68
C PRO A 601 -45.88 39.75 19.47
N SER A 602 -46.97 39.48 18.73
CA SER A 602 -46.93 38.56 17.59
C SER A 602 -46.20 39.16 16.38
N PRO A 603 -45.35 38.40 15.65
CA PRO A 603 -44.73 38.87 14.41
C PRO A 603 -45.79 39.10 13.32
N GLN A 604 -45.61 40.14 12.49
CA GLN A 604 -46.57 40.51 11.44
C GLN A 604 -46.56 39.58 10.21
N SER A 605 -45.50 38.80 10.01
CA SER A 605 -45.25 38.04 8.78
C SER A 605 -44.99 36.54 8.97
N ALA A 606 -45.02 36.02 10.21
CA ALA A 606 -44.72 34.62 10.51
C ALA A 606 -45.38 34.14 11.81
N PRO A 607 -45.67 32.83 11.95
CA PRO A 607 -46.26 32.28 13.17
C PRO A 607 -45.28 32.41 14.36
N PRO A 608 -45.76 32.86 15.54
CA PRO A 608 -44.90 32.99 16.72
C PRO A 608 -44.44 31.62 17.22
N LEU A 609 -43.17 31.53 17.63
CA LEU A 609 -42.59 30.36 18.30
C LEU A 609 -42.54 30.62 19.80
N THR A 610 -43.25 29.82 20.58
CA THR A 610 -43.15 29.84 22.04
C THR A 610 -41.80 29.26 22.47
N ILE A 611 -40.97 30.04 23.16
CA ILE A 611 -39.62 29.65 23.58
C ILE A 611 -39.46 29.86 25.08
N HIS A 612 -38.74 28.96 25.76
CA HIS A 612 -38.44 29.05 27.19
C HIS A 612 -36.92 29.13 27.41
N ALA A 613 -36.50 29.86 28.43
CA ALA A 613 -35.11 30.03 28.81
C ALA A 613 -34.47 28.65 29.08
N GLY A 614 -33.38 28.37 28.37
CA GLY A 614 -32.72 27.06 28.36
C GLY A 614 -32.95 26.26 27.08
N ASP A 615 -33.95 26.59 26.25
CA ASP A 615 -34.15 25.94 24.96
C ASP A 615 -32.99 26.19 24.00
N ILE A 616 -32.69 25.20 23.14
CA ILE A 616 -31.70 25.35 22.06
C ILE A 616 -32.44 25.42 20.73
N ILE A 617 -32.22 26.54 20.03
CA ILE A 617 -32.83 26.85 18.75
C ILE A 617 -31.79 26.71 17.65
N GLU A 618 -32.08 25.92 16.63
CA GLU A 618 -31.35 25.91 15.37
C GLU A 618 -31.87 27.06 14.50
N LEU A 619 -30.97 28.01 14.18
CA LEU A 619 -31.33 29.27 13.53
C LEU A 619 -31.52 29.05 12.03
N ILE A 620 -32.74 29.24 11.55
CA ILE A 620 -33.12 29.06 10.13
C ILE A 620 -32.92 30.35 9.35
N CYS A 621 -33.30 31.49 9.93
CA CYS A 621 -33.14 32.80 9.32
C CYS A 621 -32.93 33.88 10.39
N ALA A 622 -31.87 34.67 10.24
CA ALA A 622 -31.61 35.83 11.08
C ALA A 622 -31.27 37.02 10.18
N ASP A 623 -32.17 38.01 10.16
CA ASP A 623 -31.91 39.31 9.57
C ASP A 623 -31.44 40.26 10.67
N LEU A 624 -30.26 40.85 10.50
CA LEU A 624 -29.65 41.77 11.47
C LEU A 624 -30.40 43.10 11.58
N HIS A 625 -31.27 43.43 10.61
CA HIS A 625 -32.10 44.63 10.63
C HIS A 625 -33.53 44.35 11.15
N SER A 626 -33.86 43.08 11.43
CA SER A 626 -35.14 42.65 11.99
C SER A 626 -34.99 42.25 13.46
N SER A 627 -35.90 42.72 14.30
CA SER A 627 -35.99 42.26 15.70
C SER A 627 -36.60 40.84 15.83
N TRP A 628 -36.96 40.20 14.71
CA TRP A 628 -37.58 38.88 14.63
C TRP A 628 -36.73 37.92 13.82
N TRP A 629 -36.32 36.83 14.45
CA TRP A 629 -35.58 35.72 13.82
C TRP A 629 -36.45 34.48 13.73
N GLN A 630 -36.09 33.55 12.84
CA GLN A 630 -36.80 32.30 12.64
C GLN A 630 -35.88 31.13 12.94
N GLY A 631 -36.39 30.14 13.65
CA GLY A 631 -35.62 28.97 14.03
C GLY A 631 -36.48 27.81 14.44
N LYS A 632 -35.80 26.71 14.77
CA LYS A 632 -36.40 25.44 15.15
C LYS A 632 -35.94 25.03 16.53
N ILE A 633 -36.86 24.78 17.45
CA ILE A 633 -36.51 24.22 18.76
C ILE A 633 -36.05 22.78 18.55
N LEU A 634 -34.83 22.44 19.00
CA LEU A 634 -34.29 21.10 18.76
C LEU A 634 -35.06 20.00 19.51
N ALA A 635 -35.57 20.31 20.70
CA ALA A 635 -36.31 19.37 21.54
C ALA A 635 -37.71 19.07 21.00
N THR A 636 -38.50 20.10 20.69
CA THR A 636 -39.90 19.94 20.25
C THR A 636 -40.06 19.87 18.73
N ARG A 637 -39.02 20.25 17.97
CA ARG A 637 -39.00 20.37 16.51
C ARG A 637 -39.96 21.44 15.95
N GLU A 638 -40.56 22.25 16.79
CA GLU A 638 -41.43 23.36 16.40
C GLU A 638 -40.64 24.48 15.72
N ILE A 639 -41.26 25.11 14.73
CA ILE A 639 -40.67 26.15 13.88
C ILE A 639 -41.54 27.39 13.95
N GLY A 640 -40.93 28.55 14.13
CA GLY A 640 -41.61 29.83 14.07
C GLY A 640 -40.66 30.98 14.37
N SER A 641 -41.22 32.18 14.52
CA SER A 641 -40.47 33.40 14.76
C SER A 641 -40.43 33.79 16.24
N PHE A 642 -39.26 34.26 16.68
CA PHE A 642 -39.00 34.69 18.04
C PHE A 642 -38.16 35.98 18.05
N PRO A 643 -38.17 36.76 19.15
CA PRO A 643 -37.37 37.97 19.26
C PRO A 643 -35.87 37.67 19.25
N SER A 644 -35.11 38.37 18.42
CA SER A 644 -33.66 38.15 18.27
C SER A 644 -32.88 38.38 19.57
N ASP A 645 -33.38 39.24 20.46
CA ASP A 645 -32.80 39.57 21.76
C ASP A 645 -33.13 38.55 22.86
N ALA A 646 -34.02 37.59 22.59
CA ALA A 646 -34.37 36.52 23.52
C ALA A 646 -33.39 35.34 23.50
N VAL A 647 -32.40 35.38 22.59
CA VAL A 647 -31.41 34.31 22.42
C VAL A 647 -29.99 34.85 22.42
N ARG A 648 -29.02 33.98 22.72
CA ARG A 648 -27.59 34.23 22.51
C ARG A 648 -26.95 33.03 21.81
N PRO A 649 -25.82 33.20 21.10
CA PRO A 649 -25.06 32.07 20.58
C PRO A 649 -24.80 31.04 21.69
N CYS A 650 -25.16 29.78 21.45
CA CYS A 650 -24.84 28.71 22.38
C CYS A 650 -23.31 28.71 22.57
N PRO A 651 -22.77 28.74 23.80
CA PRO A 651 -21.34 28.64 23.99
C PRO A 651 -20.89 27.33 23.34
N CYS A 652 -20.11 27.47 22.28
CA CYS A 652 -19.34 26.36 21.73
C CYS A 652 -18.60 25.75 22.92
N VAL A 653 -18.79 24.46 23.16
CA VAL A 653 -17.83 23.67 23.95
C VAL A 653 -16.45 24.13 23.49
N PRO A 654 -15.56 24.59 24.38
CA PRO A 654 -14.24 25.02 23.95
C PRO A 654 -13.64 23.86 23.16
N LYS A 655 -13.36 24.09 21.87
CA LYS A 655 -12.48 23.18 21.13
C LYS A 655 -11.25 22.99 22.01
N PRO A 656 -10.74 21.76 22.20
CA PRO A 656 -9.49 21.57 22.93
C PRO A 656 -8.45 22.51 22.32
N VAL A 657 -7.86 23.36 23.14
CA VAL A 657 -6.81 24.28 22.70
C VAL A 657 -5.69 23.41 22.14
N ASP A 658 -5.41 23.56 20.85
CA ASP A 658 -4.39 22.75 20.19
C ASP A 658 -3.00 23.21 20.62
N TYR A 659 -2.34 22.37 21.41
CA TYR A 659 -0.96 22.59 21.86
C TYR A 659 0.05 21.89 20.93
N SER A 660 -0.35 21.31 19.79
CA SER A 660 0.52 20.56 18.87
C SER A 660 1.77 21.32 18.43
N ALA A 661 1.65 22.65 18.27
CA ALA A 661 2.74 23.55 17.90
C ALA A 661 3.76 23.83 19.03
N GLN A 662 3.48 23.45 20.27
CA GLN A 662 4.35 23.71 21.42
C GLN A 662 5.47 22.64 21.51
N LEU A 663 6.71 23.09 21.66
CA LEU A 663 7.88 22.20 21.76
C LEU A 663 7.87 21.30 23.01
N TRP A 664 7.14 21.68 24.04
CA TRP A 664 6.97 20.89 25.27
C TRP A 664 5.80 19.91 25.18
N PHE A 665 4.94 19.97 24.16
CA PHE A 665 3.73 19.17 24.09
C PHE A 665 3.95 17.86 23.32
N ALA A 666 3.69 16.74 24.00
CA ALA A 666 3.96 15.40 23.51
C ALA A 666 2.73 14.68 22.93
N GLY A 667 1.52 15.23 23.10
CA GLY A 667 0.27 14.57 22.67
C GLY A 667 -0.09 13.35 23.54
N PRO A 668 -0.87 12.39 23.01
CA PRO A 668 -1.16 11.13 23.68
C PRO A 668 0.13 10.34 23.91
N MET A 669 0.52 10.20 25.17
CA MET A 669 1.74 9.51 25.56
C MET A 669 1.58 8.91 26.95
N GLU A 670 1.91 7.64 27.09
CA GLU A 670 1.83 6.94 28.37
C GLU A 670 3.00 7.30 29.29
N ARG A 671 2.86 6.97 30.59
CA ARG A 671 3.88 7.25 31.60
C ARG A 671 5.22 6.62 31.23
N GLN A 672 5.22 5.35 30.82
CA GLN A 672 6.43 4.58 30.51
C GLN A 672 7.17 5.15 29.30
N GLU A 673 6.44 5.54 28.26
CA GLU A 673 7.00 6.16 27.05
C GLU A 673 7.63 7.52 27.33
N ALA A 674 6.98 8.34 28.19
CA ALA A 674 7.53 9.60 28.65
C ALA A 674 8.81 9.41 29.49
N THR A 675 8.88 8.34 30.30
CA THR A 675 10.10 7.98 31.03
C THR A 675 11.24 7.68 30.07
N VAL A 676 11.05 6.79 29.11
CA VAL A 676 12.09 6.43 28.12
C VAL A 676 12.58 7.67 27.35
N LYS A 677 11.67 8.54 26.90
CA LYS A 677 12.02 9.75 26.13
C LYS A 677 12.82 10.80 26.93
N LEU A 678 12.67 10.84 28.25
CA LEU A 678 13.35 11.80 29.10
C LEU A 678 14.58 11.24 29.80
N MET A 679 14.74 9.92 29.91
CA MET A 679 15.85 9.29 30.65
C MET A 679 17.24 9.68 30.12
N ASP A 680 17.40 9.83 28.80
CA ASP A 680 18.68 10.21 28.18
C ASP A 680 18.85 11.73 28.01
N ARG A 681 17.94 12.53 28.57
CA ARG A 681 17.99 14.01 28.52
C ARG A 681 18.65 14.60 29.77
N GLU A 682 18.91 15.90 29.75
CA GLU A 682 19.41 16.61 30.94
C GLU A 682 18.31 16.82 32.00
N ASN A 683 18.72 16.99 33.26
CA ASN A 683 17.78 17.34 34.33
C ASN A 683 17.05 18.65 33.99
N SER A 684 15.80 18.76 34.43
CA SER A 684 14.86 19.83 34.12
C SER A 684 14.28 19.82 32.69
N THR A 685 14.60 18.80 31.88
CA THR A 685 13.89 18.55 30.62
C THR A 685 12.47 18.03 30.89
N TYR A 686 11.46 18.63 30.25
CA TYR A 686 10.05 18.30 30.52
C TYR A 686 9.20 18.15 29.26
N LEU A 687 8.09 17.45 29.42
CA LEU A 687 7.01 17.33 28.43
C LEU A 687 5.63 17.30 29.09
N ILE A 688 4.62 17.75 28.36
CA ILE A 688 3.20 17.64 28.72
C ILE A 688 2.53 16.62 27.82
N ARG A 689 1.83 15.64 28.42
CA ARG A 689 1.17 14.54 27.72
C ARG A 689 -0.31 14.39 28.09
N HIS A 690 -1.11 13.86 27.17
CA HIS A 690 -2.46 13.40 27.45
C HIS A 690 -2.42 12.04 28.13
N ARG A 691 -3.17 11.90 29.22
CA ARG A 691 -3.25 10.66 29.99
C ARG A 691 -4.28 9.67 29.41
N THR A 692 -5.36 10.18 28.83
CA THR A 692 -6.47 9.41 28.22
C THR A 692 -7.08 10.21 27.08
N ARG A 693 -7.32 9.58 25.93
CA ARG A 693 -7.83 10.22 24.70
C ARG A 693 -9.24 10.81 24.86
N GLU A 694 -10.00 10.35 25.85
CA GLU A 694 -11.43 10.61 26.00
C GLU A 694 -11.76 11.67 27.07
N SER A 695 -10.80 12.11 27.92
CA SER A 695 -11.10 12.94 29.11
C SER A 695 -10.29 14.24 29.28
N ASN A 696 -9.50 14.68 28.30
CA ASN A 696 -8.70 15.93 28.37
C ASN A 696 -7.82 16.07 29.63
N GLU A 697 -7.38 14.94 30.20
CA GLU A 697 -6.50 14.92 31.39
C GLU A 697 -5.02 15.05 30.99
N TYR A 698 -4.35 16.08 31.52
CA TYR A 698 -2.94 16.34 31.25
C TYR A 698 -2.03 15.87 32.38
N ALA A 699 -0.77 15.57 32.04
CA ALA A 699 0.29 15.33 33.00
C ALA A 699 1.61 15.97 32.55
N ILE A 700 2.37 16.50 33.51
CA ILE A 700 3.75 16.94 33.33
C ILE A 700 4.66 15.74 33.59
N SER A 701 5.62 15.47 32.71
CA SER A 701 6.73 14.54 32.96
C SER A 701 8.04 15.33 32.87
N ILE A 702 8.88 15.25 33.89
CA ILE A 702 10.13 16.03 33.99
C ILE A 702 11.25 15.17 34.55
N LYS A 703 12.45 15.25 33.98
CA LYS A 703 13.66 14.61 34.53
C LYS A 703 14.22 15.45 35.67
N PHE A 704 14.45 14.86 36.84
CA PHE A 704 15.03 15.54 38.00
C PHE A 704 15.77 14.54 38.88
N ASN A 705 17.03 14.83 39.23
CA ASN A 705 17.93 13.93 39.96
C ASN A 705 18.03 12.53 39.32
N ASP A 706 18.20 12.49 38.00
CA ASP A 706 18.31 11.25 37.20
C ASP A 706 17.10 10.32 37.25
N GLU A 707 15.97 10.80 37.76
CA GLU A 707 14.69 10.12 37.72
C GLU A 707 13.65 10.95 36.98
N VAL A 708 12.72 10.29 36.27
CA VAL A 708 11.59 10.99 35.64
C VAL A 708 10.43 11.05 36.64
N LYS A 709 10.05 12.27 37.03
CA LYS A 709 8.89 12.56 37.88
C LYS A 709 7.68 12.88 37.01
N HIS A 710 6.49 12.43 37.44
CA HIS A 710 5.23 12.69 36.74
C HIS A 710 4.23 13.37 37.66
N ILE A 711 3.70 14.51 37.23
CA ILE A 711 2.74 15.32 37.97
C ILE A 711 1.43 15.33 37.21
N LYS A 712 0.32 15.02 37.91
CA LYS A 712 -1.03 15.14 37.32
C LYS A 712 -1.44 16.62 37.31
N ILE A 713 -1.93 17.10 36.16
CA ILE A 713 -2.63 18.38 36.10
C ILE A 713 -4.10 18.11 36.41
N LEU A 714 -4.62 18.79 37.42
CA LEU A 714 -5.99 18.67 37.89
C LEU A 714 -6.84 19.83 37.37
N THR A 715 -8.15 19.63 37.27
CA THR A 715 -9.10 20.64 36.80
C THR A 715 -10.15 20.91 37.87
N LYS A 716 -10.39 22.19 38.19
CA LYS A 716 -11.44 22.65 39.12
C LYS A 716 -12.02 23.96 38.60
N ASN A 717 -13.34 24.03 38.48
CA ASN A 717 -14.07 25.20 37.96
C ASN A 717 -13.52 25.70 36.60
N GLU A 718 -13.28 24.79 35.65
CA GLU A 718 -12.70 25.09 34.32
C GLU A 718 -11.27 25.70 34.35
N CYS A 719 -10.58 25.63 35.49
CA CYS A 719 -9.17 26.04 35.63
C CYS A 719 -8.26 24.83 35.93
N PHE A 720 -7.03 24.88 35.43
CA PHE A 720 -5.98 23.88 35.63
C PHE A 720 -5.09 24.23 36.83
N TYR A 721 -4.61 23.22 37.56
CA TYR A 721 -3.66 23.41 38.64
C TYR A 721 -2.84 22.14 38.92
N ILE A 722 -1.68 22.33 39.55
CA ILE A 722 -0.87 21.25 40.14
C ILE A 722 -0.67 21.42 41.66
N ALA A 723 -0.95 22.62 42.18
CA ALA A 723 -1.01 22.94 43.61
C ALA A 723 -2.29 23.76 43.86
N GLU A 724 -3.07 23.43 44.89
CA GLU A 724 -4.39 24.05 45.14
C GLU A 724 -4.33 25.57 45.43
N THR A 725 -3.13 26.08 45.75
CA THR A 725 -2.87 27.50 46.00
C THR A 725 -2.96 28.37 44.73
N ARG A 726 -2.95 27.77 43.52
CA ARG A 726 -2.85 28.52 42.27
C ARG A 726 -3.63 27.87 41.12
N LEU A 727 -4.55 28.64 40.53
CA LEU A 727 -5.43 28.20 39.44
C LEU A 727 -5.07 28.93 38.14
N PHE A 728 -5.04 28.21 37.02
CA PHE A 728 -4.66 28.71 35.69
C PHE A 728 -5.82 28.49 34.69
N LYS A 729 -6.05 29.44 33.78
CA LYS A 729 -7.15 29.33 32.81
C LYS A 729 -6.82 28.35 31.68
N THR A 730 -5.56 28.18 31.32
CA THR A 730 -5.09 27.23 30.31
C THR A 730 -3.86 26.45 30.78
N VAL A 731 -3.58 25.32 30.11
CA VAL A 731 -2.34 24.55 30.36
C VAL A 731 -1.10 25.35 29.97
N LEU A 732 -1.19 26.22 28.95
CA LEU A 732 -0.12 27.13 28.55
C LEU A 732 0.23 28.10 29.68
N ASP A 733 -0.77 28.74 30.31
CA ASP A 733 -0.55 29.66 31.43
C ASP A 733 0.13 28.96 32.63
N LEU A 734 -0.23 27.70 32.86
CA LEU A 734 0.37 26.87 33.90
C LEU A 734 1.84 26.58 33.58
N VAL A 735 2.14 26.17 32.35
CA VAL A 735 3.51 25.88 31.90
C VAL A 735 4.37 27.14 31.96
N ASP A 736 3.88 28.27 31.45
CA ASP A 736 4.63 29.53 31.43
C ASP A 736 4.92 30.06 32.84
N TYR A 737 4.04 29.82 33.79
CA TYR A 737 4.31 30.13 35.19
C TYR A 737 5.44 29.27 35.79
N TYR A 738 5.35 27.95 35.65
CA TYR A 738 6.33 27.01 36.22
C TYR A 738 7.66 26.93 35.43
N LYS A 739 7.76 27.59 34.26
CA LYS A 739 9.07 27.92 33.66
C LYS A 739 9.91 28.84 34.56
N GLN A 740 9.24 29.72 35.31
CA GLN A 740 9.88 30.76 36.12
C GLN A 740 9.78 30.52 37.63
N HIS A 741 8.88 29.63 38.07
CA HIS A 741 8.59 29.36 39.48
C HIS A 741 8.82 27.88 39.81
N SER A 742 9.50 27.61 40.93
CA SER A 742 9.87 26.24 41.30
C SER A 742 8.64 25.38 41.61
N LEU A 743 8.67 24.12 41.13
CA LEU A 743 7.67 23.09 41.45
C LEU A 743 7.66 22.71 42.95
N ARG A 744 8.66 23.16 43.74
CA ARG A 744 8.73 22.96 45.19
C ARG A 744 7.48 23.45 45.93
N GLU A 745 6.79 24.46 45.39
CA GLU A 745 5.54 24.99 45.97
C GLU A 745 4.45 23.91 46.10
N GLY A 746 4.34 23.01 45.11
CA GLY A 746 3.40 21.88 45.13
C GLY A 746 4.03 20.55 45.56
N PHE A 747 5.34 20.39 45.40
CA PHE A 747 6.05 19.12 45.58
C PHE A 747 7.39 19.37 46.29
N LYS A 748 7.42 19.30 47.62
CA LYS A 748 8.58 19.68 48.47
C LYS A 748 9.94 19.07 48.05
N SER A 749 9.94 17.88 47.44
CA SER A 749 11.13 17.16 46.97
C SER A 749 11.54 17.43 45.52
N LEU A 750 10.80 18.27 44.78
CA LEU A 750 11.01 18.58 43.37
C LEU A 750 11.32 20.07 43.19
N ASP A 751 12.52 20.47 43.59
CA ASP A 751 12.99 21.85 43.44
C ASP A 751 13.62 22.08 42.07
N THR A 752 12.76 22.20 41.06
CA THR A 752 13.15 22.58 39.71
C THR A 752 12.04 23.35 39.02
N THR A 753 12.38 24.01 37.92
CA THR A 753 11.45 24.69 37.01
C THR A 753 11.35 23.94 35.69
N LEU A 754 10.35 24.26 34.88
CA LEU A 754 10.18 23.69 33.54
C LEU A 754 11.16 24.35 32.57
N GLN A 755 12.42 23.90 32.54
CA GLN A 755 13.50 24.62 31.84
C GLN A 755 13.57 24.29 30.36
N VAL A 756 13.75 23.02 30.02
CA VAL A 756 14.05 22.59 28.63
C VAL A 756 12.89 21.78 28.06
N PRO A 757 12.16 22.29 27.05
CA PRO A 757 11.17 21.51 26.31
C PRO A 757 11.81 20.30 25.63
N PHE A 758 11.19 19.13 25.69
CA PHE A 758 11.79 17.90 25.14
C PHE A 758 12.05 17.93 23.60
N ARG A 759 11.39 18.81 22.85
CA ARG A 759 11.65 18.99 21.40
C ARG A 759 12.66 20.11 21.09
N GLU A 760 13.25 20.75 22.10
CA GLU A 760 14.30 21.74 21.89
C GLU A 760 15.62 21.04 21.47
N PRO A 761 16.30 21.48 20.39
CA PRO A 761 17.59 20.94 19.98
C PRO A 761 18.72 21.49 20.89
N SER A 762 19.54 20.61 21.44
CA SER A 762 20.68 20.99 22.29
C SER A 762 21.70 21.84 21.50
N ASN A 763 21.93 23.09 21.94
CA ASN A 763 22.96 23.97 21.37
C ASN A 763 24.36 23.41 21.67
N GLY A 764 25.12 23.11 20.62
CA GLY A 764 26.51 22.69 20.71
C GLY A 764 27.44 23.89 20.98
N ASN A 765 28.36 23.73 21.92
CA ASN A 765 29.69 24.36 21.91
C ASN A 765 30.59 23.70 22.97
N ASN A 766 31.28 22.64 22.56
CA ASN A 766 32.65 22.29 22.97
C ASN A 766 33.00 20.92 22.36
N MET A 767 33.65 20.94 21.20
CA MET A 767 34.34 19.78 20.64
C MET A 767 35.77 19.74 21.20
N PRO A 768 36.20 18.60 21.74
CA PRO A 768 37.52 18.08 21.47
C PRO A 768 37.41 16.93 20.47
N GLN A 769 38.30 16.93 19.50
CA GLN A 769 38.42 15.94 18.44
C GLN A 769 38.65 14.53 18.99
N GLY A 770 37.79 13.59 18.59
CA GLY A 770 37.98 12.16 18.80
C GLY A 770 36.64 11.45 19.03
N ILE A 771 36.42 10.33 18.35
CA ILE A 771 35.23 9.45 18.42
C ILE A 771 34.07 9.90 17.53
N ARG A 772 34.22 9.68 16.22
CA ARG A 772 33.07 9.30 15.37
C ARG A 772 32.87 7.81 15.52
N LEU A 773 31.69 7.39 16.02
CA LEU A 773 30.95 6.18 15.64
C LEU A 773 29.68 6.08 16.50
N THR A 774 28.60 5.57 15.89
CA THR A 774 27.27 5.25 16.44
C THR A 774 26.19 6.33 16.39
N GLY A 775 25.76 6.67 15.17
CA GLY A 775 24.42 7.21 14.90
C GLY A 775 23.49 6.07 14.48
N THR A 776 22.37 5.92 15.18
CA THR A 776 21.30 4.97 14.87
C THR A 776 20.65 5.29 13.52
N VAL A 777 20.90 4.43 12.54
CA VAL A 777 20.33 4.46 11.19
C VAL A 777 18.90 3.93 11.23
N PHE A 778 17.86 4.68 11.63
CA PHE A 778 16.44 4.27 11.41
C PHE A 778 15.42 5.42 11.52
N SER A 779 15.71 6.59 10.93
CA SER A 779 14.65 7.55 10.59
C SER A 779 14.76 7.89 9.10
N PRO A 780 13.85 7.42 8.23
CA PRO A 780 13.92 7.74 6.80
C PRO A 780 13.85 9.25 6.61
N ARG A 781 14.72 9.78 5.73
CA ARG A 781 14.70 11.20 5.37
C ARG A 781 13.39 11.51 4.63
N VAL A 782 12.67 12.54 5.06
CA VAL A 782 11.49 13.05 4.34
C VAL A 782 11.99 13.73 3.06
N VAL A 783 11.55 13.23 1.91
CA VAL A 783 11.89 13.68 0.56
C VAL A 783 10.92 14.77 0.07
N GLY A 784 9.71 14.84 0.63
CA GLY A 784 8.70 15.86 0.29
C GLY A 784 7.44 15.72 1.13
N ILE A 785 6.47 16.62 0.92
CA ILE A 785 5.13 16.55 1.51
C ILE A 785 4.11 16.59 0.37
N ALA A 786 3.09 15.76 0.44
CA ALA A 786 1.99 15.80 -0.53
C ALA A 786 0.64 15.77 0.16
N LEU A 787 -0.31 16.49 -0.42
CA LEU A 787 -1.71 16.54 0.00
C LEU A 787 -2.51 15.49 -0.76
N ALA A 788 -3.18 14.58 -0.06
CA ALA A 788 -4.09 13.62 -0.67
C ALA A 788 -5.28 14.34 -1.32
N ARG A 789 -5.42 14.17 -2.64
CA ARG A 789 -6.53 14.69 -3.45
C ARG A 789 -7.69 13.72 -3.57
N TYR A 790 -7.45 12.44 -3.30
CA TYR A 790 -8.44 11.38 -3.40
C TYR A 790 -8.22 10.36 -2.27
N ASP A 791 -9.30 9.72 -1.80
CA ASP A 791 -9.20 8.60 -0.87
C ASP A 791 -8.55 7.40 -1.55
N PHE A 792 -7.68 6.69 -0.84
CA PHE A 792 -7.08 5.43 -1.29
C PHE A 792 -7.21 4.38 -0.17
N SER A 793 -7.80 3.22 -0.48
CA SER A 793 -7.86 2.09 0.46
C SER A 793 -6.73 1.09 0.20
N SER A 794 -5.89 0.86 1.21
CA SER A 794 -4.83 -0.15 1.15
C SER A 794 -5.43 -1.55 0.99
N ARG A 795 -4.84 -2.34 0.08
CA ARG A 795 -5.26 -3.71 -0.24
C ARG A 795 -4.51 -4.76 0.56
N ASP A 796 -3.34 -4.42 1.06
CA ASP A 796 -2.52 -5.21 1.97
C ASP A 796 -1.94 -4.34 3.09
N THR A 797 -1.11 -4.95 3.95
CA THR A 797 -0.50 -4.28 5.11
C THR A 797 0.71 -3.42 4.77
N ARG A 798 1.22 -3.47 3.54
CA ARG A 798 2.34 -2.65 3.06
C ARG A 798 1.86 -1.35 2.43
N GLU A 799 0.62 -1.32 1.94
CA GLU A 799 0.00 -0.13 1.39
C GLU A 799 -0.53 0.81 2.50
N LEU A 800 -0.41 2.12 2.29
CA LEU A 800 -0.90 3.16 3.19
C LEU A 800 -2.24 3.69 2.67
N SER A 801 -3.31 3.50 3.45
CA SER A 801 -4.60 4.14 3.14
C SER A 801 -4.50 5.66 3.30
N LEU A 802 -5.12 6.41 2.38
CA LEU A 802 -5.19 7.87 2.40
C LEU A 802 -6.65 8.33 2.42
N GLN A 803 -6.91 9.45 3.08
CA GLN A 803 -8.15 10.22 2.96
C GLN A 803 -7.87 11.54 2.26
N GLU A 804 -8.79 11.98 1.41
CA GLU A 804 -8.75 13.29 0.77
C GLU A 804 -8.57 14.40 1.83
N GLY A 805 -7.51 15.18 1.68
CA GLY A 805 -7.07 16.21 2.62
C GLY A 805 -5.91 15.78 3.55
N ASP A 806 -5.50 14.51 3.56
CA ASP A 806 -4.36 14.05 4.36
C ASP A 806 -3.05 14.67 3.87
N LEU A 807 -2.22 15.16 4.80
CA LEU A 807 -0.84 15.56 4.53
C LEU A 807 0.09 14.38 4.72
N VAL A 808 0.68 13.92 3.63
CA VAL A 808 1.54 12.74 3.54
C VAL A 808 3.01 13.16 3.52
N LYS A 809 3.79 12.72 4.51
CA LYS A 809 5.26 12.86 4.47
C LYS A 809 5.83 11.80 3.54
N ILE A 810 6.49 12.20 2.46
CA ILE A 810 7.04 11.27 1.48
C ILE A 810 8.44 10.84 1.92
N TYR A 811 8.69 9.54 1.93
CA TYR A 811 10.00 8.94 2.19
C TYR A 811 10.67 8.42 0.93
N THR A 812 9.91 7.91 -0.04
CA THR A 812 10.47 7.30 -1.26
C THR A 812 9.50 7.47 -2.42
N LYS A 813 10.03 7.70 -3.63
CA LYS A 813 9.25 7.79 -4.87
C LYS A 813 9.75 6.78 -5.88
N MET A 814 8.89 5.85 -6.31
CA MET A 814 9.22 4.93 -7.40
C MET A 814 8.76 5.48 -8.75
N ALA A 815 9.48 5.13 -9.80
CA ALA A 815 9.17 5.53 -11.18
C ALA A 815 7.84 4.94 -11.70
N ASN A 816 7.37 3.83 -11.11
CA ASN A 816 6.08 3.19 -11.44
C ASN A 816 4.86 3.94 -10.87
N GLY A 817 5.07 5.09 -10.23
CA GLY A 817 4.00 5.92 -9.68
C GLY A 817 3.57 5.55 -8.26
N TRP A 818 4.25 4.64 -7.56
CA TRP A 818 4.02 4.35 -6.13
C TRP A 818 5.01 5.10 -5.25
N TRP A 819 4.50 5.77 -4.22
CA TRP A 819 5.28 6.52 -3.25
C TRP A 819 5.12 5.89 -1.87
N LYS A 820 6.19 5.89 -1.08
CA LYS A 820 6.15 5.51 0.31
C LYS A 820 6.10 6.75 1.16
N GLY A 821 5.22 6.79 2.14
CA GLY A 821 5.14 7.91 3.04
C GLY A 821 4.44 7.58 4.33
N GLU A 822 4.18 8.61 5.13
CA GLU A 822 3.55 8.52 6.44
C GLU A 822 2.37 9.46 6.54
N VAL A 823 1.26 8.93 7.05
CA VAL A 823 0.09 9.68 7.50
C VAL A 823 -0.31 9.15 8.87
N ASN A 824 -0.56 10.05 9.83
CA ASN A 824 -1.06 9.69 11.16
C ASN A 824 -0.21 8.63 11.91
N GLY A 825 1.12 8.64 11.70
CA GLY A 825 2.04 7.67 12.32
C GLY A 825 2.05 6.28 11.66
N ARG A 826 1.33 6.09 10.55
CA ARG A 826 1.32 4.87 9.75
C ARG A 826 2.15 5.07 8.49
N VAL A 827 3.07 4.13 8.23
CA VAL A 827 3.95 4.15 7.06
C VAL A 827 3.50 3.10 6.07
N GLY A 828 3.52 3.42 4.78
CA GLY A 828 3.23 2.45 3.73
C GLY A 828 3.25 3.07 2.33
N TRP A 829 2.98 2.23 1.34
CA TRP A 829 2.97 2.58 -0.08
C TRP A 829 1.60 3.06 -0.55
N PHE A 830 1.54 4.14 -1.31
CA PHE A 830 0.32 4.66 -1.91
C PHE A 830 0.60 5.16 -3.33
N PRO A 831 -0.41 5.22 -4.20
CA PRO A 831 -0.18 5.69 -5.56
C PRO A 831 -0.06 7.22 -5.59
N SER A 832 1.00 7.73 -6.21
CA SER A 832 1.28 9.17 -6.38
C SER A 832 0.17 9.97 -7.06
N THR A 833 -0.75 9.30 -7.75
CA THR A 833 -1.89 9.92 -8.44
C THR A 833 -2.98 10.34 -7.47
N TYR A 834 -2.94 9.86 -6.22
CA TYR A 834 -3.89 10.17 -5.17
C TYR A 834 -3.46 11.39 -4.35
N VAL A 835 -2.28 11.93 -4.62
CA VAL A 835 -1.72 13.06 -3.90
C VAL A 835 -1.22 14.13 -4.87
N GLU A 836 -1.22 15.38 -4.41
CA GLU A 836 -0.53 16.49 -5.07
C GLU A 836 0.61 16.94 -4.16
N GLU A 837 1.83 16.89 -4.68
CA GLU A 837 3.01 17.34 -3.95
C GLU A 837 2.96 18.86 -3.76
N GLU A 838 3.26 19.31 -2.54
CA GLU A 838 3.44 20.74 -2.26
C GLU A 838 4.83 21.19 -2.77
N ASP A 839 4.84 22.26 -3.56
CA ASP A 839 6.06 22.83 -4.20
C ASP A 839 7.10 23.36 -3.19
#